data_AF-A0A9P4XDX6-F1
#
_entry.id   AF-A0A9P4XDX6-F1
#
_cell.length_a   1.000
_cell.length_b   1.000
_cell.length_c   1.000
_cell.angle_alpha   90.00
_cell.angle_beta   90.00
_cell.angle_gamma   90.00
#
_symmetry.space_group_name_H-M   'P 1'
#
loop_
_entity.id
_entity.type
_entity.pdbx_description
1 polymer ?
#
loop_
_entity_poly.entity_id
_entity_poly.type
_entity_poly.pdbx_seq_one_letter_code
_entity_poly.pdbx_strand_id
1 'polypeptide(L)'
;MEDQAHKPHRKSKEKKEKNKHTGERNPKAFAFSKPGKLQKQAARSSDIKEKRLHVPLVDRLPDEAPPRLVAIVGPPGVGKTTLMKSLIRRYAKETISDPQGPVTVVTSKKQRLTFVECPNELEAMVDIAKVADIILLMIDGNYGFEMETMEFLNILAATGMPGNVFGVLTHLDLFRKPAALKDAKKHLKRRLWTELYQGAHLFYLSGVMNGRYPDREIHNLSRFLSVMKSPRPLVWRNSHPYAIIDSFRDITHPTKIEEDPKCDRSIVLSGYLRGTNFSTQGQRVHVAGLGDFTVSAMEVLPDPCPTPAMEQALAKITGKTGRRRLDEKEKKLYAPMSDRSGLKIDGDAIWITREKGFIFDKDADNTERGEGEEMIIGLQAERRLLGQTEDGVQLFRGGQEVKALDEVEDTGRKEPRKARIAEREEEDDGENEDDEGFVSGSDEGEPDEDEEFNERKLGKMFRNKDADKEINGDDDVAFADSDSDLGSITDLDEDAEDDDEEYDSDEETAALRWKEGMADRAMKLHSRKRTYHTADLARYLYDGSMTASEVIKRWKGEEDESEEEDIEQDSEDEEFFKKTSHESEDLVEDRSIPEYDYEDLAAKWASQENIEALKKKFTSGKRNGGGDDDDEDGEFGGFDDDEDGDGGEGDEDSEGDGEFEDLEADPQSAPQQQTAEEIQSEREKNAKRKEELKARFEEEDRDGFMNDKAKARREGGDDEQEFGEDDWYDAQKAMIKKQLDINKEEFENLDERQRVAVEGYRAGKYAKLVLEGVPAEFVSRFDARLPIIVGGLSATEDRWGFVQVRIKRHRWHKKILKTNDPLIFSLGWRRFQTLPIYSISDSRTRNRMLKYTPEHMHCFGTVYAPLIAPNTGFVCFNSFSNATPGFRIAATGTVLSVDESTEIVKKLKLTGSPYKIFKNTAFIKGMFNSALEIAKFEGASIKTVSGVRGQIKRALSKPEGHFRATFEDKILASDIVFLRAWYPIKPHRFYNPVLNLVGWQPMRLTGEVRRTENVATPQLKNSQYRKIERQTRHFNGLQVPRALAASLPFRSQIVAMKPQKNKTYMQKRAVVLGAEEKKTRAFMQKVLTVHNDQVAKRRAKKDENRAAFKKKLAEGDEKREAREKRESKEYWRKNGRKRSAGDDEGGGGGGKRRK
;
A
#
# COMPACT_ATOMS: atom_id res chain seq x y z
N MET A 1 97.01 -12.14 24.50
CA MET A 1 97.01 -10.74 24.04
C MET A 1 96.85 -10.78 22.51
N GLU A 2 95.77 -11.37 21.99
CA GLU A 2 94.37 -10.87 22.01
C GLU A 2 94.18 -9.71 21.02
N ASP A 3 93.78 -10.08 19.81
CA ASP A 3 93.46 -9.15 18.72
C ASP A 3 92.17 -8.37 18.99
N GLN A 4 92.20 -7.06 18.74
CA GLN A 4 90.99 -6.22 18.70
C GLN A 4 90.74 -5.69 17.29
N ALA A 5 90.05 -6.49 16.48
CA ALA A 5 89.56 -6.07 15.18
C ALA A 5 88.51 -4.94 15.32
N HIS A 6 88.76 -3.80 14.68
CA HIS A 6 87.83 -2.66 14.67
C HIS A 6 86.50 -3.02 13.98
N LYS A 7 85.42 -3.16 14.74
CA LYS A 7 84.07 -3.37 14.19
C LYS A 7 83.58 -2.10 13.47
N PRO A 8 82.94 -2.22 12.29
CA PRO A 8 82.46 -1.07 11.53
C PRO A 8 81.34 -0.31 12.27
N HIS A 9 81.39 1.01 12.23
CA HIS A 9 80.43 1.85 12.93
C HIS A 9 79.12 2.01 12.12
N ARG A 10 77.99 1.65 12.75
CA ARG A 10 76.62 1.60 12.20
C ARG A 10 76.39 0.63 11.02
N LYS A 11 75.33 -0.19 11.13
CA LYS A 11 74.59 -0.65 9.93
C LYS A 11 74.10 0.59 9.17
N SER A 12 74.08 0.52 7.83
CA SER A 12 73.41 1.52 7.02
C SER A 12 71.97 1.71 7.50
N LYS A 13 71.48 2.95 7.49
CA LYS A 13 70.03 3.15 7.60
C LYS A 13 69.41 2.57 6.35
N GLU A 14 68.66 1.48 6.49
CA GLU A 14 67.54 1.25 5.59
C GLU A 14 66.73 2.55 5.56
N LYS A 15 66.50 3.05 4.35
CA LYS A 15 65.55 4.15 4.19
C LYS A 15 64.20 3.59 4.64
N LYS A 16 63.56 4.24 5.63
CA LYS A 16 62.09 4.26 5.72
C LYS A 16 61.58 5.00 4.47
N GLU A 17 61.63 4.32 3.33
CA GLU A 17 61.14 4.82 2.04
C GLU A 17 59.64 5.07 2.22
N LYS A 18 59.23 6.33 2.03
CA LYS A 18 57.84 6.73 2.27
C LYS A 18 56.95 6.05 1.24
N ASN A 19 56.35 4.96 1.68
CA ASN A 19 55.49 4.07 0.94
C ASN A 19 56.27 3.38 -0.21
N LYS A 20 57.05 2.34 0.14
CA LYS A 20 57.06 1.13 -0.71
C LYS A 20 55.61 0.63 -0.80
N HIS A 21 55.22 0.15 -1.97
CA HIS A 21 53.82 -0.16 -2.27
C HIS A 21 53.55 -1.64 -1.97
N THR A 22 52.49 -1.90 -1.20
CA THR A 22 52.10 -3.24 -0.72
C THR A 22 51.11 -3.95 -1.63
N GLY A 23 50.69 -3.32 -2.73
CA GLY A 23 49.95 -3.94 -3.82
C GLY A 23 50.71 -3.74 -5.13
N GLU A 24 50.51 -4.64 -6.10
CA GLU A 24 51.25 -4.73 -7.36
C GLU A 24 51.24 -3.43 -8.18
N ARG A 25 50.13 -2.67 -8.09
CA ARG A 25 49.91 -1.45 -8.89
C ARG A 25 50.37 -0.20 -8.15
N ASN A 26 51.18 0.63 -8.81
CA ASN A 26 51.73 1.86 -8.25
C ASN A 26 50.68 2.99 -8.16
N PRO A 27 50.17 3.36 -6.97
CA PRO A 27 49.11 4.38 -6.82
C PRO A 27 49.59 5.81 -7.12
N LYS A 28 50.91 6.05 -7.24
CA LYS A 28 51.45 7.35 -7.69
C LYS A 28 51.27 7.53 -9.21
N ALA A 29 51.19 6.43 -9.98
CA ALA A 29 50.91 6.45 -11.41
C ALA A 29 49.41 6.66 -11.68
N PHE A 30 48.52 6.04 -10.89
CA PHE A 30 47.07 6.20 -10.97
C PHE A 30 46.53 7.48 -10.29
N ALA A 31 47.34 8.54 -10.22
CA ALA A 31 46.97 9.81 -9.61
C ALA A 31 46.23 10.74 -10.58
N PHE A 32 45.08 11.28 -10.15
CA PHE A 32 44.25 12.15 -11.00
C PHE A 32 44.89 13.53 -11.24
N SER A 33 44.96 13.96 -12.51
CA SER A 33 45.59 15.22 -12.93
C SER A 33 44.92 16.50 -12.41
N LYS A 34 43.66 16.44 -11.96
CA LYS A 34 42.88 17.60 -11.47
C LYS A 34 42.04 17.23 -10.23
N PRO A 35 42.67 16.96 -9.06
CA PRO A 35 41.98 16.43 -7.88
C PRO A 35 40.87 17.35 -7.37
N GLY A 36 41.07 18.67 -7.39
CA GLY A 36 40.03 19.65 -7.01
C GLY A 36 38.84 19.75 -7.98
N LYS A 37 38.96 19.25 -9.22
CA LYS A 37 37.80 19.04 -10.11
C LYS A 37 37.10 17.74 -9.75
N LEU A 38 37.86 16.64 -9.57
CA LEU A 38 37.32 15.34 -9.20
C LEU A 38 36.54 15.43 -7.89
N GLN A 39 37.07 16.04 -6.84
CA GLN A 39 36.40 16.19 -5.54
C GLN A 39 35.05 16.92 -5.66
N LYS A 40 34.97 17.99 -6.47
CA LYS A 40 33.71 18.70 -6.74
C LYS A 40 32.73 17.88 -7.58
N GLN A 41 33.23 17.05 -8.49
CA GLN A 41 32.42 16.15 -9.30
C GLN A 41 31.88 14.99 -8.45
N ALA A 42 32.74 14.37 -7.62
CA ALA A 42 32.43 13.27 -6.70
C ALA A 42 31.37 13.69 -5.67
N ALA A 43 31.59 14.82 -4.97
CA ALA A 43 30.60 15.37 -4.04
C ALA A 43 29.26 15.65 -4.75
N ARG A 44 29.29 16.24 -5.96
CA ARG A 44 28.07 16.48 -6.74
C ARG A 44 27.40 15.19 -7.23
N SER A 45 28.14 14.12 -7.52
CA SER A 45 27.55 12.83 -7.89
C SER A 45 26.94 12.13 -6.67
N SER A 46 27.58 12.18 -5.50
CA SER A 46 27.01 11.69 -4.24
C SER A 46 25.74 12.45 -3.87
N ASP A 47 25.76 13.80 -3.93
CA ASP A 47 24.59 14.67 -3.79
C ASP A 47 23.44 14.29 -4.75
N ILE A 48 23.75 13.72 -5.92
CA ILE A 48 22.74 13.32 -6.93
C ILE A 48 22.27 11.88 -6.71
N LYS A 49 23.17 10.97 -6.27
CA LYS A 49 22.86 9.59 -5.88
C LYS A 49 21.92 9.57 -4.67
N GLU A 50 22.30 10.24 -3.58
CA GLU A 50 21.48 10.45 -2.36
C GLU A 50 20.05 10.93 -2.70
N LYS A 51 19.90 11.83 -3.67
CA LYS A 51 18.59 12.38 -4.09
C LYS A 51 17.77 11.47 -5.02
N ARG A 52 18.35 10.36 -5.49
CA ARG A 52 17.65 9.26 -6.20
C ARG A 52 17.19 8.15 -5.25
N LEU A 53 17.86 7.99 -4.12
CA LEU A 53 17.48 7.04 -3.08
C LEU A 53 16.13 7.45 -2.49
N HIS A 54 15.18 6.51 -2.48
CA HIS A 54 13.84 6.66 -1.90
C HIS A 54 13.56 5.42 -1.05
N VAL A 55 12.46 5.41 -0.30
CA VAL A 55 12.01 4.18 0.37
C VAL A 55 11.64 3.16 -0.71
N PRO A 56 12.23 1.93 -0.73
CA PRO A 56 11.78 0.88 -1.64
C PRO A 56 10.35 0.48 -1.26
N LEU A 57 9.46 0.48 -2.25
CA LEU A 57 8.05 0.15 -2.11
C LEU A 57 7.64 -0.73 -3.30
N VAL A 58 6.81 -1.73 -3.05
CA VAL A 58 6.27 -2.62 -4.09
C VAL A 58 5.36 -1.82 -5.01
N ASP A 59 5.68 -1.78 -6.31
CA ASP A 59 4.76 -1.33 -7.35
C ASP A 59 3.90 -2.53 -7.78
N ARG A 60 2.58 -2.39 -7.73
CA ARG A 60 1.62 -3.46 -8.08
C ARG A 60 0.83 -3.12 -9.36
N LEU A 61 1.44 -2.36 -10.25
CA LEU A 61 0.84 -2.02 -11.55
C LEU A 61 0.94 -3.23 -12.49
N PRO A 62 -0.19 -3.76 -13.02
CA PRO A 62 -0.17 -4.87 -13.97
C PRO A 62 0.31 -4.40 -15.36
N ASP A 63 0.74 -5.36 -16.20
CA ASP A 63 1.15 -5.11 -17.59
C ASP A 63 0.08 -4.35 -18.39
N GLU A 64 -1.19 -4.81 -18.30
CA GLU A 64 -2.35 -4.08 -18.79
C GLU A 64 -2.85 -3.06 -17.75
N ALA A 65 -2.05 -2.03 -17.49
CA ALA A 65 -2.35 -1.02 -16.48
C ALA A 65 -3.73 -0.34 -16.70
N PRO A 66 -4.56 -0.13 -15.66
CA PRO A 66 -5.86 0.54 -15.76
C PRO A 66 -5.76 2.01 -16.22
N PRO A 67 -6.83 2.59 -16.80
CA PRO A 67 -6.83 3.97 -17.28
C PRO A 67 -6.68 4.98 -16.13
N ARG A 68 -5.52 5.65 -16.05
CA ARG A 68 -5.12 6.48 -14.89
C ARG A 68 -6.11 7.60 -14.60
N LEU A 69 -6.44 7.83 -13.32
CA LEU A 69 -7.41 8.87 -12.96
C LEU A 69 -6.79 10.27 -13.00
N VAL A 70 -7.34 11.12 -13.88
CA VAL A 70 -7.09 12.56 -13.96
C VAL A 70 -8.28 13.30 -13.35
N ALA A 71 -8.13 13.76 -12.11
CA ALA A 71 -9.14 14.57 -11.43
C ALA A 71 -9.00 16.06 -11.79
N ILE A 72 -10.08 16.67 -12.27
CA ILE A 72 -10.20 18.12 -12.50
C ILE A 72 -10.86 18.73 -11.27
N VAL A 73 -10.10 19.51 -10.50
CA VAL A 73 -10.51 20.03 -9.19
C VAL A 73 -10.28 21.53 -9.11
N GLY A 74 -11.26 22.28 -8.63
CA GLY A 74 -11.19 23.73 -8.50
C GLY A 74 -12.47 24.30 -7.90
N PRO A 75 -12.52 25.63 -7.70
CA PRO A 75 -13.67 26.31 -7.10
C PRO A 75 -14.89 26.34 -8.05
N PRO A 76 -16.08 26.70 -7.55
CA PRO A 76 -17.25 26.97 -8.40
C PRO A 76 -16.93 28.02 -9.48
N GLY A 77 -17.44 27.83 -10.70
CA GLY A 77 -17.30 28.80 -11.80
C GLY A 77 -15.95 28.80 -12.54
N VAL A 78 -14.91 28.13 -12.05
CA VAL A 78 -13.54 28.20 -12.64
C VAL A 78 -13.39 27.60 -14.06
N GLY A 79 -14.43 26.95 -14.60
CA GLY A 79 -14.41 26.37 -15.96
C GLY A 79 -13.97 24.90 -16.05
N LYS A 80 -14.16 24.10 -14.99
CA LYS A 80 -13.82 22.66 -14.94
C LYS A 80 -14.37 21.87 -16.13
N THR A 81 -15.67 21.98 -16.39
CA THR A 81 -16.36 21.30 -17.49
C THR A 81 -15.84 21.78 -18.85
N THR A 82 -15.51 23.07 -18.99
CA THR A 82 -14.88 23.65 -20.19
C THR A 82 -13.49 23.05 -20.45
N LEU A 83 -12.71 22.77 -19.40
CA LEU A 83 -11.42 22.08 -19.51
C LEU A 83 -11.61 20.62 -19.92
N MET A 84 -12.59 19.92 -19.33
CA MET A 84 -12.93 18.54 -19.67
C MET A 84 -13.33 18.42 -21.15
N LYS A 85 -14.29 19.22 -21.63
CA LYS A 85 -14.71 19.32 -23.04
C LYS A 85 -13.53 19.58 -23.98
N SER A 86 -12.64 20.50 -23.61
CA SER A 86 -11.47 20.87 -24.43
C SER A 86 -10.44 19.75 -24.50
N LEU A 87 -10.22 19.01 -23.41
CA LEU A 87 -9.32 17.84 -23.38
C LEU A 87 -9.89 16.65 -24.16
N ILE A 88 -11.16 16.33 -23.97
CA ILE A 88 -11.84 15.23 -24.68
C ILE A 88 -11.78 15.46 -26.19
N ARG A 89 -12.18 16.65 -26.67
CA ARG A 89 -12.07 17.01 -28.09
C ARG A 89 -10.63 16.99 -28.61
N ARG A 90 -9.63 17.27 -27.77
CA ARG A 90 -8.21 17.21 -28.16
C ARG A 90 -7.69 15.78 -28.36
N TYR A 91 -8.22 14.80 -27.63
CA TYR A 91 -7.81 13.39 -27.73
C TYR A 91 -8.68 12.59 -28.70
N ALA A 92 -10.01 12.66 -28.58
CA ALA A 92 -10.97 11.85 -29.36
C ALA A 92 -11.54 12.53 -30.61
N LYS A 93 -11.23 13.82 -30.86
CA LYS A 93 -11.85 14.72 -31.87
C LYS A 93 -13.35 15.00 -31.70
N GLU A 94 -14.11 14.14 -31.02
CA GLU A 94 -15.53 14.31 -30.74
C GLU A 94 -15.87 15.54 -29.86
N THR A 95 -17.13 15.98 -29.92
CA THR A 95 -17.71 17.02 -29.07
C THR A 95 -18.76 16.44 -28.14
N ILE A 96 -18.59 16.71 -26.84
CA ILE A 96 -19.55 16.38 -25.78
C ILE A 96 -20.15 17.69 -25.23
N SER A 97 -21.48 17.76 -25.08
CA SER A 97 -22.22 18.97 -24.71
C SER A 97 -22.46 19.12 -23.20
N ASP A 98 -22.57 18.04 -22.41
CA ASP A 98 -22.45 18.02 -20.95
C ASP A 98 -21.75 16.72 -20.47
N PRO A 99 -20.41 16.69 -20.35
CA PRO A 99 -19.68 15.51 -19.92
C PRO A 99 -19.93 15.22 -18.44
N GLN A 100 -20.79 14.24 -18.17
CA GLN A 100 -21.13 13.74 -16.84
C GLN A 100 -20.45 12.38 -16.58
N GLY A 101 -20.16 12.08 -15.31
CA GLY A 101 -19.42 10.88 -14.91
C GLY A 101 -17.92 10.91 -15.27
N PRO A 102 -17.23 9.77 -15.13
CA PRO A 102 -15.89 9.57 -15.66
C PRO A 102 -15.90 9.40 -17.19
N VAL A 103 -14.85 9.91 -17.83
CA VAL A 103 -14.64 9.84 -19.28
C VAL A 103 -13.28 9.22 -19.58
N THR A 104 -13.27 7.98 -20.07
CA THR A 104 -12.05 7.24 -20.42
C THR A 104 -11.68 7.46 -21.89
N VAL A 105 -10.40 7.78 -22.15
CA VAL A 105 -9.89 8.08 -23.49
C VAL A 105 -8.51 7.45 -23.70
N VAL A 106 -8.28 6.88 -24.89
CA VAL A 106 -6.95 6.38 -25.31
C VAL A 106 -6.05 7.57 -25.67
N THR A 107 -4.86 7.66 -25.05
CA THR A 107 -3.94 8.79 -25.27
C THR A 107 -2.57 8.39 -25.85
N SER A 108 -2.22 7.12 -25.72
CA SER A 108 -0.97 6.51 -26.18
C SER A 108 -1.17 5.01 -26.31
N LYS A 109 -0.41 4.33 -27.18
CA LYS A 109 -0.52 2.89 -27.44
C LYS A 109 -0.36 1.99 -26.19
N LYS A 110 0.14 2.54 -25.06
CA LYS A 110 0.24 1.88 -23.75
C LYS A 110 -0.49 2.60 -22.60
N GLN A 111 -1.17 3.73 -22.84
CA GLN A 111 -1.78 4.52 -21.76
C GLN A 111 -3.13 5.15 -22.17
N ARG A 112 -4.17 4.72 -21.45
CA ARG A 112 -5.50 5.34 -21.40
C ARG A 112 -5.63 6.20 -20.13
N LEU A 113 -6.41 7.27 -20.18
CA LEU A 113 -6.67 8.19 -19.06
C LEU A 113 -8.17 8.26 -18.79
N THR A 114 -8.59 8.33 -17.53
CA THR A 114 -9.97 8.60 -17.12
C THR A 114 -10.04 10.02 -16.58
N PHE A 115 -10.81 10.92 -17.21
CA PHE A 115 -11.07 12.27 -16.69
C PHE A 115 -12.30 12.26 -15.80
N VAL A 116 -12.22 12.88 -14.63
CA VAL A 116 -13.36 13.09 -13.72
C VAL A 116 -13.38 14.57 -13.31
N GLU A 117 -14.52 15.23 -13.48
CA GLU A 117 -14.76 16.51 -12.81
C GLU A 117 -15.12 16.25 -11.33
N CYS A 118 -14.43 16.94 -10.43
CA CYS A 118 -14.82 16.99 -9.03
C CYS A 118 -15.95 18.04 -8.84
N PRO A 119 -17.13 17.68 -8.32
CA PRO A 119 -18.14 18.65 -7.92
C PRO A 119 -17.64 19.49 -6.73
N ASN A 120 -18.37 20.54 -6.36
CA ASN A 120 -17.90 21.54 -5.39
C ASN A 120 -18.11 21.12 -3.92
N GLU A 121 -18.49 19.86 -3.67
CA GLU A 121 -18.71 19.30 -2.34
C GLU A 121 -17.40 18.79 -1.72
N LEU A 122 -17.21 19.04 -0.42
CA LEU A 122 -15.99 18.64 0.27
C LEU A 122 -15.93 17.12 0.44
N GLU A 123 -17.09 16.48 0.47
CA GLU A 123 -17.36 15.05 0.42
C GLU A 123 -16.69 14.41 -0.80
N ALA A 124 -17.05 14.84 -2.02
CA ALA A 124 -16.47 14.32 -3.26
C ALA A 124 -14.98 14.67 -3.39
N MET A 125 -14.58 15.89 -2.99
CA MET A 125 -13.17 16.29 -2.92
C MET A 125 -12.33 15.34 -2.05
N VAL A 126 -12.89 14.85 -0.93
CA VAL A 126 -12.23 13.90 -0.03
C VAL A 126 -12.06 12.51 -0.67
N ASP A 127 -13.07 12.01 -1.39
CA ASP A 127 -12.99 10.68 -1.98
C ASP A 127 -12.08 10.66 -3.23
N ILE A 128 -12.22 11.66 -4.10
CA ILE A 128 -11.35 11.82 -5.27
C ILE A 128 -9.88 12.00 -4.84
N ALA A 129 -9.61 12.68 -3.72
CA ALA A 129 -8.25 12.79 -3.19
C ALA A 129 -7.62 11.44 -2.77
N LYS A 130 -8.43 10.44 -2.36
CA LYS A 130 -7.93 9.08 -2.07
C LYS A 130 -7.49 8.39 -3.36
N VAL A 131 -8.20 8.62 -4.46
CA VAL A 131 -8.14 7.81 -5.70
C VAL A 131 -7.30 8.44 -6.83
N ALA A 132 -7.24 9.77 -6.95
CA ALA A 132 -6.65 10.47 -8.11
C ALA A 132 -5.13 10.26 -8.28
N ASP A 133 -4.71 9.76 -9.44
CA ASP A 133 -3.29 9.55 -9.81
C ASP A 133 -2.63 10.83 -10.32
N ILE A 134 -3.45 11.67 -10.97
CA ILE A 134 -3.08 12.92 -11.61
C ILE A 134 -4.14 13.95 -11.24
N ILE A 135 -3.71 15.17 -10.91
CA ILE A 135 -4.63 16.26 -10.59
C ILE A 135 -4.36 17.49 -11.46
N LEU A 136 -5.44 18.01 -12.05
CA LEU A 136 -5.52 19.32 -12.68
C LEU A 136 -6.19 20.28 -11.70
N LEU A 137 -5.39 20.98 -10.90
CA LEU A 137 -5.86 21.96 -9.92
C LEU A 137 -6.12 23.30 -10.61
N MET A 138 -7.39 23.60 -10.84
CA MET A 138 -7.83 24.84 -11.47
C MET A 138 -7.90 25.99 -10.47
N ILE A 139 -7.39 27.15 -10.90
CA ILE A 139 -7.27 28.38 -10.13
C ILE A 139 -7.78 29.53 -11.01
N ASP A 140 -8.63 30.41 -10.48
CA ASP A 140 -8.95 31.70 -11.11
C ASP A 140 -7.71 32.62 -10.99
N GLY A 141 -7.19 33.10 -12.12
CA GLY A 141 -6.03 33.99 -12.12
C GLY A 141 -6.32 35.39 -11.58
N ASN A 142 -7.55 35.87 -11.73
CA ASN A 142 -8.03 37.20 -11.39
C ASN A 142 -8.50 37.27 -9.92
N TYR A 143 -9.24 36.27 -9.44
CA TYR A 143 -9.59 36.14 -8.02
C TYR A 143 -8.41 35.64 -7.17
N GLY A 144 -7.72 34.59 -7.62
CA GLY A 144 -6.58 33.97 -6.94
C GLY A 144 -6.92 32.64 -6.25
N PHE A 145 -6.39 32.44 -5.04
CA PHE A 145 -6.58 31.18 -4.29
C PHE A 145 -7.85 31.21 -3.44
N GLU A 146 -8.81 30.35 -3.79
CA GLU A 146 -10.03 30.10 -3.03
C GLU A 146 -9.86 28.99 -1.98
N MET A 147 -10.79 28.95 -1.02
CA MET A 147 -10.68 28.10 0.17
C MET A 147 -10.74 26.61 -0.20
N GLU A 148 -11.58 26.24 -1.15
CA GLU A 148 -11.74 24.91 -1.74
C GLU A 148 -10.40 24.37 -2.27
N THR A 149 -9.69 25.18 -3.06
CA THR A 149 -8.37 24.78 -3.62
C THR A 149 -7.36 24.50 -2.51
N MET A 150 -7.39 25.32 -1.45
CA MET A 150 -6.50 25.20 -0.31
C MET A 150 -6.91 24.05 0.62
N GLU A 151 -8.20 23.75 0.74
CA GLU A 151 -8.73 22.62 1.50
C GLU A 151 -8.35 21.31 0.82
N PHE A 152 -8.65 21.15 -0.46
CA PHE A 152 -8.29 19.97 -1.26
C PHE A 152 -6.78 19.69 -1.22
N LEU A 153 -5.92 20.71 -1.36
CA LEU A 153 -4.46 20.55 -1.22
C LEU A 153 -4.04 19.99 0.14
N ASN A 154 -4.71 20.37 1.24
CA ASN A 154 -4.37 19.87 2.58
C ASN A 154 -5.01 18.51 2.88
N ILE A 155 -6.14 18.15 2.24
CA ILE A 155 -6.69 16.79 2.25
C ILE A 155 -5.69 15.84 1.58
N LEU A 156 -5.29 16.17 0.34
CA LEU A 156 -4.31 15.43 -0.45
C LEU A 156 -2.97 15.26 0.28
N ALA A 157 -2.46 16.31 0.92
CA ALA A 157 -1.22 16.23 1.69
C ALA A 157 -1.30 15.33 2.95
N ALA A 158 -2.50 15.08 3.47
CA ALA A 158 -2.73 14.22 4.63
C ALA A 158 -3.12 12.77 4.26
N THR A 159 -3.81 12.58 3.13
CA THR A 159 -4.21 11.25 2.60
C THR A 159 -3.06 10.58 1.84
N GLY A 160 -2.29 11.35 1.07
CA GLY A 160 -1.16 10.88 0.27
C GLY A 160 -1.01 11.69 -1.01
N MET A 161 0.11 12.42 -1.16
CA MET A 161 0.35 13.24 -2.36
C MET A 161 0.65 12.34 -3.57
N PRO A 162 -0.19 12.36 -4.63
CA PRO A 162 0.04 11.58 -5.84
C PRO A 162 1.21 12.13 -6.66
N GLY A 163 1.67 11.36 -7.64
CA GLY A 163 2.92 11.64 -8.37
C GLY A 163 2.95 12.98 -9.11
N ASN A 164 1.82 13.42 -9.68
CA ASN A 164 1.74 14.64 -10.48
C ASN A 164 0.53 15.50 -10.10
N VAL A 165 0.79 16.72 -9.64
CA VAL A 165 -0.23 17.77 -9.44
C VAL A 165 0.14 18.98 -10.30
N PHE A 166 -0.72 19.32 -11.25
CA PHE A 166 -0.53 20.44 -12.17
C PHE A 166 -1.47 21.58 -11.79
N GLY A 167 -0.93 22.80 -11.63
CA GLY A 167 -1.76 23.99 -11.55
C GLY A 167 -2.23 24.41 -12.95
N VAL A 168 -3.50 24.75 -13.09
CA VAL A 168 -4.09 25.31 -14.31
C VAL A 168 -4.73 26.65 -13.97
N LEU A 169 -4.12 27.74 -14.43
CA LEU A 169 -4.52 29.10 -14.08
C LEU A 169 -5.32 29.73 -15.23
N THR A 170 -6.57 30.09 -14.93
CA THR A 170 -7.63 30.49 -15.88
C THR A 170 -7.97 31.98 -15.77
N HIS A 171 -8.99 32.44 -16.53
CA HIS A 171 -9.58 33.79 -16.43
C HIS A 171 -8.55 34.92 -16.57
N LEU A 172 -7.66 34.77 -17.56
CA LEU A 172 -6.55 35.69 -17.80
C LEU A 172 -6.90 36.82 -18.78
N ASP A 173 -7.93 36.61 -19.58
CA ASP A 173 -8.69 37.58 -20.38
C ASP A 173 -9.29 38.71 -19.53
N LEU A 174 -9.71 38.43 -18.29
CA LEU A 174 -10.21 39.45 -17.34
C LEU A 174 -9.17 40.54 -16.99
N PHE A 175 -7.86 40.29 -17.20
CA PHE A 175 -6.80 41.24 -16.86
C PHE A 175 -6.66 42.37 -17.88
N ARG A 176 -7.33 43.50 -17.62
CA ARG A 176 -7.17 44.77 -18.38
C ARG A 176 -5.74 45.33 -18.44
N LYS A 177 -4.78 44.84 -17.65
CA LYS A 177 -3.39 45.34 -17.61
C LYS A 177 -2.36 44.19 -17.65
N PRO A 178 -1.47 44.11 -18.65
CA PRO A 178 -0.51 43.01 -18.79
C PRO A 178 0.56 42.99 -17.69
N ALA A 179 0.86 44.12 -17.05
CA ALA A 179 1.74 44.17 -15.89
C ALA A 179 1.10 43.46 -14.67
N ALA A 180 -0.17 43.76 -14.37
CA ALA A 180 -0.90 43.11 -13.28
C ALA A 180 -1.04 41.60 -13.53
N LEU A 181 -1.32 41.18 -14.77
CA LEU A 181 -1.31 39.78 -15.21
C LEU A 181 0.03 39.08 -14.91
N LYS A 182 1.15 39.73 -15.20
CA LYS A 182 2.50 39.19 -14.97
C LYS A 182 2.82 39.05 -13.48
N ASP A 183 2.43 40.03 -12.66
CA ASP A 183 2.65 40.01 -11.22
C ASP A 183 1.70 39.04 -10.49
N ALA A 184 0.43 38.92 -10.92
CA ALA A 184 -0.51 37.91 -10.45
C ALA A 184 0.02 36.50 -10.73
N LYS A 185 0.43 36.19 -11.97
CA LYS A 185 1.10 34.92 -12.32
C LYS A 185 2.34 34.68 -11.45
N LYS A 186 3.17 35.69 -11.21
CA LYS A 186 4.37 35.59 -10.33
C LYS A 186 4.03 35.42 -8.84
N HIS A 187 2.90 35.94 -8.38
CA HIS A 187 2.41 35.73 -7.01
C HIS A 187 1.85 34.32 -6.85
N LEU A 188 0.86 33.94 -7.68
CA LEU A 188 0.18 32.66 -7.62
C LEU A 188 1.15 31.49 -7.83
N LYS A 189 2.10 31.60 -8.77
CA LYS A 189 3.15 30.59 -8.97
C LYS A 189 4.03 30.39 -7.72
N ARG A 190 4.45 31.47 -7.04
CA ARG A 190 5.22 31.36 -5.79
C ARG A 190 4.38 30.74 -4.67
N ARG A 191 3.11 31.13 -4.56
CA ARG A 191 2.17 30.60 -3.56
C ARG A 191 1.95 29.10 -3.74
N LEU A 192 1.77 28.64 -4.98
CA LEU A 192 1.62 27.22 -5.33
C LEU A 192 2.89 26.42 -5.00
N TRP A 193 4.07 26.96 -5.33
CA TRP A 193 5.37 26.36 -5.01
C TRP A 193 5.61 26.20 -3.49
N THR A 194 5.04 27.07 -2.65
CA THR A 194 5.10 26.95 -1.18
C THR A 194 4.23 25.81 -0.62
N GLU A 195 3.20 25.36 -1.35
CA GLU A 195 2.20 24.40 -0.83
C GLU A 195 2.25 23.02 -1.49
N LEU A 196 2.74 22.94 -2.74
CA LEU A 196 3.08 21.68 -3.41
C LEU A 196 4.58 21.39 -3.23
N TYR A 197 5.39 21.84 -4.18
CA TYR A 197 6.85 21.73 -4.16
C TYR A 197 7.47 22.83 -5.01
N GLN A 198 8.71 23.18 -4.69
CA GLN A 198 9.47 24.20 -5.42
C GLN A 198 9.71 23.72 -6.87
N GLY A 199 9.21 24.48 -7.84
CA GLY A 199 9.31 24.13 -9.26
C GLY A 199 8.07 23.46 -9.86
N ALA A 200 7.00 23.23 -9.09
CA ALA A 200 5.75 22.63 -9.60
C ALA A 200 5.21 23.33 -10.86
N HIS A 201 4.63 22.52 -11.76
CA HIS A 201 4.17 22.97 -13.07
C HIS A 201 2.86 23.78 -12.95
N LEU A 202 2.84 24.94 -13.62
CA LEU A 202 1.70 25.84 -13.70
C LEU A 202 1.46 26.23 -15.15
N PHE A 203 0.32 25.79 -15.69
CA PHE A 203 -0.19 26.17 -17.00
C PHE A 203 -1.02 27.45 -16.91
N TYR A 204 -1.15 28.13 -18.04
CA TYR A 204 -1.94 29.34 -18.19
C TYR A 204 -2.91 29.10 -19.35
N LEU A 205 -4.21 29.23 -19.09
CA LEU A 205 -5.26 29.23 -20.12
C LEU A 205 -5.74 30.67 -20.28
N SER A 206 -5.65 31.22 -21.49
CA SER A 206 -5.83 32.65 -21.72
C SER A 206 -7.28 33.09 -21.59
N GLY A 207 -8.18 32.54 -22.40
CA GLY A 207 -9.62 32.82 -22.37
C GLY A 207 -10.41 31.75 -23.12
N VAL A 208 -11.74 31.90 -23.16
CA VAL A 208 -12.64 30.93 -23.81
C VAL A 208 -13.03 31.42 -25.21
N MET A 209 -12.86 30.57 -26.23
CA MET A 209 -13.26 30.81 -27.62
C MET A 209 -14.20 29.69 -28.07
N ASN A 210 -15.39 30.03 -28.58
CA ASN A 210 -16.42 29.08 -29.02
C ASN A 210 -16.63 27.91 -28.02
N GLY A 211 -16.95 28.29 -26.77
CA GLY A 211 -17.23 27.36 -25.67
C GLY A 211 -16.04 26.50 -25.18
N ARG A 212 -14.82 26.73 -25.69
CA ARG A 212 -13.64 25.90 -25.41
C ARG A 212 -12.39 26.74 -25.13
N TYR A 213 -11.36 26.11 -24.56
CA TYR A 213 -10.04 26.74 -24.40
C TYR A 213 -9.19 26.65 -25.68
N PRO A 214 -8.13 27.47 -25.83
CA PRO A 214 -7.37 27.54 -27.08
C PRO A 214 -6.58 26.25 -27.35
N ASP A 215 -6.77 25.65 -28.53
CA ASP A 215 -6.22 24.34 -28.87
C ASP A 215 -4.69 24.23 -28.72
N ARG A 216 -3.95 25.34 -28.87
CA ARG A 216 -2.49 25.38 -28.66
C ARG A 216 -2.09 25.26 -27.18
N GLU A 217 -2.87 25.86 -26.28
CA GLU A 217 -2.62 25.79 -24.83
C GLU A 217 -3.01 24.42 -24.29
N ILE A 218 -4.14 23.88 -24.75
CA ILE A 218 -4.59 22.52 -24.45
C ILE A 218 -3.68 21.46 -25.09
N HIS A 219 -3.10 21.70 -26.27
CA HIS A 219 -2.07 20.83 -26.84
C HIS A 219 -0.80 20.76 -25.96
N ASN A 220 -0.36 21.89 -25.42
CA ASN A 220 0.77 21.89 -24.49
C ASN A 220 0.43 21.12 -23.20
N LEU A 221 -0.77 21.31 -22.62
CA LEU A 221 -1.21 20.59 -21.43
C LEU A 221 -1.27 19.07 -21.67
N SER A 222 -1.96 18.63 -22.74
CA SER A 222 -2.05 17.22 -23.15
C SER A 222 -0.68 16.59 -23.43
N ARG A 223 0.29 17.34 -23.98
CA ARG A 223 1.68 16.85 -24.13
C ARG A 223 2.34 16.52 -22.79
N PHE A 224 2.10 17.30 -21.73
CA PHE A 224 2.58 16.95 -20.39
C PHE A 224 1.77 15.81 -19.76
N LEU A 225 0.47 15.70 -20.05
CA LEU A 225 -0.38 14.61 -19.57
C LEU A 225 -0.02 13.24 -20.18
N SER A 226 0.45 13.20 -21.44
CA SER A 226 0.73 11.94 -22.16
C SER A 226 2.18 11.45 -22.05
N VAL A 227 3.10 12.21 -21.44
CA VAL A 227 4.52 11.84 -21.26
C VAL A 227 4.83 11.60 -19.78
N MET A 228 4.08 10.69 -19.16
CA MET A 228 4.18 10.39 -17.73
C MET A 228 4.90 9.08 -17.40
N LYS A 229 5.69 9.12 -16.33
CA LYS A 229 6.23 7.96 -15.61
C LYS A 229 5.10 7.13 -14.97
N SER A 230 5.41 6.01 -14.32
CA SER A 230 4.46 5.29 -13.44
C SER A 230 3.89 6.23 -12.36
N PRO A 231 2.69 5.93 -11.82
CA PRO A 231 2.21 6.56 -10.59
C PRO A 231 3.23 6.37 -9.46
N ARG A 232 3.21 7.26 -8.46
CA ARG A 232 4.00 7.02 -7.25
C ARG A 232 3.32 5.90 -6.45
N PRO A 233 4.01 4.82 -6.04
CA PRO A 233 3.42 3.79 -5.20
C PRO A 233 2.95 4.42 -3.89
N LEU A 234 1.65 4.33 -3.64
CA LEU A 234 0.97 4.85 -2.45
C LEU A 234 0.43 3.65 -1.69
N VAL A 235 0.91 3.43 -0.46
CA VAL A 235 0.60 2.23 0.34
C VAL A 235 -0.89 1.90 0.33
N TRP A 236 -1.77 2.88 0.53
CA TRP A 236 -3.22 2.71 0.51
C TRP A 236 -3.78 2.11 -0.79
N ARG A 237 -3.25 2.54 -1.95
CA ARG A 237 -3.68 2.07 -3.28
C ARG A 237 -3.05 0.74 -3.67
N ASN A 238 -1.83 0.48 -3.18
CA ASN A 238 -1.12 -0.77 -3.44
C ASN A 238 -1.51 -1.88 -2.44
N SER A 239 -2.34 -1.58 -1.42
CA SER A 239 -2.83 -2.54 -0.43
C SER A 239 -4.32 -2.87 -0.51
N HIS A 240 -5.13 -2.06 -1.19
CA HIS A 240 -6.59 -2.25 -1.30
C HIS A 240 -7.05 -2.31 -2.77
N PRO A 241 -8.04 -3.14 -3.09
CA PRO A 241 -8.74 -3.06 -4.36
C PRO A 241 -9.68 -1.85 -4.36
N TYR A 242 -9.85 -1.19 -5.50
CA TYR A 242 -10.87 -0.15 -5.67
C TYR A 242 -11.34 -0.05 -7.12
N ALA A 243 -12.56 0.43 -7.31
CA ALA A 243 -13.13 0.75 -8.61
C ALA A 243 -13.65 2.19 -8.61
N ILE A 244 -13.54 2.84 -9.76
CA ILE A 244 -14.33 4.03 -10.09
C ILE A 244 -15.42 3.50 -11.01
N ILE A 245 -16.67 3.85 -10.73
CA ILE A 245 -17.80 3.36 -11.52
C ILE A 245 -18.00 4.27 -12.72
N ASP A 246 -17.92 3.67 -13.90
CA ASP A 246 -18.14 4.33 -15.17
C ASP A 246 -19.62 4.30 -15.56
N SER A 247 -20.37 3.24 -15.22
CA SER A 247 -21.80 3.09 -15.51
C SER A 247 -22.59 2.51 -14.33
N PHE A 248 -23.83 2.99 -14.14
CA PHE A 248 -24.77 2.60 -13.09
C PHE A 248 -26.09 2.14 -13.72
N ARG A 249 -26.71 1.08 -13.19
CA ARG A 249 -28.05 0.62 -13.58
C ARG A 249 -28.77 -0.01 -12.38
N ASP A 250 -30.06 0.21 -12.22
CA ASP A 250 -30.92 -0.62 -11.36
C ASP A 250 -31.28 -1.90 -12.15
N ILE A 251 -31.26 -3.07 -11.50
CA ILE A 251 -31.71 -4.35 -12.09
C ILE A 251 -32.83 -5.00 -11.26
N THR A 252 -33.42 -4.24 -10.34
CA THR A 252 -34.53 -4.70 -9.49
C THR A 252 -35.76 -5.04 -10.33
N HIS A 253 -36.35 -6.21 -10.08
CA HIS A 253 -37.52 -6.70 -10.82
C HIS A 253 -38.72 -5.71 -10.69
N PRO A 254 -39.37 -5.28 -11.79
CA PRO A 254 -40.40 -4.23 -11.75
C PRO A 254 -41.52 -4.48 -10.74
N THR A 255 -42.00 -5.71 -10.60
CA THR A 255 -43.07 -6.05 -9.62
C THR A 255 -42.70 -5.67 -8.20
N LYS A 256 -41.43 -5.82 -7.77
CA LYS A 256 -40.98 -5.40 -6.42
C LYS A 256 -41.01 -3.89 -6.23
N ILE A 257 -40.88 -3.12 -7.33
CA ILE A 257 -40.95 -1.66 -7.34
C ILE A 257 -42.42 -1.18 -7.27
N GLU A 258 -43.33 -1.94 -7.86
CA GLU A 258 -44.78 -1.70 -7.82
C GLU A 258 -45.40 -2.10 -6.47
N GLU A 259 -44.95 -3.22 -5.89
CA GLU A 259 -45.33 -3.69 -4.55
C GLU A 259 -44.85 -2.72 -3.46
N ASP A 260 -43.54 -2.43 -3.43
CA ASP A 260 -42.91 -1.57 -2.42
C ASP A 260 -41.93 -0.60 -3.10
N PRO A 261 -42.33 0.65 -3.42
CA PRO A 261 -41.46 1.64 -4.05
C PRO A 261 -40.16 1.91 -3.27
N LYS A 262 -40.16 1.63 -1.96
CA LYS A 262 -39.00 1.76 -1.05
C LYS A 262 -38.23 0.45 -0.82
N CYS A 263 -38.57 -0.64 -1.49
CA CYS A 263 -37.83 -1.92 -1.46
C CYS A 263 -36.34 -1.69 -1.74
N ASP A 264 -35.48 -2.41 -1.01
CA ASP A 264 -34.04 -2.42 -1.28
C ASP A 264 -33.75 -2.95 -2.68
N ARG A 265 -32.79 -2.31 -3.34
CA ARG A 265 -32.50 -2.49 -4.77
C ARG A 265 -31.29 -3.38 -4.99
N SER A 266 -31.36 -4.15 -6.07
CA SER A 266 -30.23 -4.82 -6.69
C SER A 266 -29.70 -3.92 -7.81
N ILE A 267 -28.46 -3.43 -7.67
CA ILE A 267 -27.85 -2.50 -8.63
C ILE A 267 -26.63 -3.11 -9.31
N VAL A 268 -26.37 -2.66 -10.52
CA VAL A 268 -25.15 -2.92 -11.29
C VAL A 268 -24.27 -1.67 -11.30
N LEU A 269 -23.00 -1.87 -10.93
CA LEU A 269 -21.94 -0.87 -11.00
C LEU A 269 -20.83 -1.40 -11.91
N SER A 270 -20.64 -0.80 -13.09
CA SER A 270 -19.61 -1.21 -14.04
C SER A 270 -18.45 -0.21 -14.07
N GLY A 271 -17.20 -0.69 -14.06
CA GLY A 271 -16.01 0.16 -14.01
C GLY A 271 -14.70 -0.61 -14.10
N TYR A 272 -13.58 0.11 -14.21
CA TYR A 272 -12.24 -0.50 -14.19
C TYR A 272 -11.77 -0.84 -12.78
N LEU A 273 -11.27 -2.06 -12.61
CA LEU A 273 -10.62 -2.52 -11.38
C LEU A 273 -9.22 -1.90 -11.24
N ARG A 274 -8.88 -1.42 -10.03
CA ARG A 274 -7.68 -0.62 -9.73
C ARG A 274 -7.13 -0.98 -8.35
N GLY A 275 -5.87 -0.65 -8.12
CA GLY A 275 -5.18 -0.99 -6.86
C GLY A 275 -4.71 -2.45 -6.89
N THR A 276 -5.10 -3.24 -5.89
CA THR A 276 -4.91 -4.69 -5.92
C THR A 276 -6.07 -5.40 -6.65
N ASN A 277 -5.95 -6.71 -6.81
CA ASN A 277 -7.02 -7.57 -7.31
C ASN A 277 -8.20 -7.60 -6.32
N PHE A 278 -9.41 -7.85 -6.83
CA PHE A 278 -10.61 -8.09 -6.02
C PHE A 278 -10.78 -9.60 -5.76
N SER A 279 -11.22 -10.01 -4.56
CA SER A 279 -11.63 -11.40 -4.32
C SER A 279 -12.82 -11.78 -5.20
N THR A 280 -12.89 -13.04 -5.63
CA THR A 280 -13.97 -13.61 -6.46
C THR A 280 -15.32 -13.61 -5.77
N GLN A 281 -15.35 -14.07 -4.51
CA GLN A 281 -16.57 -14.30 -3.74
C GLN A 281 -16.48 -13.61 -2.37
N GLY A 282 -17.63 -13.19 -1.83
CA GLY A 282 -17.75 -12.61 -0.49
C GLY A 282 -17.04 -11.27 -0.27
N GLN A 283 -16.53 -10.62 -1.33
CA GLN A 283 -15.76 -9.39 -1.22
C GLN A 283 -16.58 -8.26 -0.58
N ARG A 284 -16.17 -7.84 0.62
CA ARG A 284 -16.75 -6.70 1.33
C ARG A 284 -16.22 -5.39 0.72
N VAL A 285 -17.13 -4.43 0.50
CA VAL A 285 -16.82 -3.15 -0.16
C VAL A 285 -17.49 -1.98 0.58
N HIS A 286 -16.82 -0.83 0.62
CA HIS A 286 -17.43 0.44 1.00
C HIS A 286 -17.74 1.25 -0.26
N VAL A 287 -19.02 1.58 -0.46
CA VAL A 287 -19.45 2.52 -1.50
C VAL A 287 -19.48 3.90 -0.87
N ALA A 288 -18.62 4.80 -1.36
CA ALA A 288 -18.26 6.02 -0.67
C ALA A 288 -19.42 7.03 -0.54
N GLY A 289 -20.10 7.01 0.61
CA GLY A 289 -21.28 7.84 0.89
C GLY A 289 -22.63 7.13 0.77
N LEU A 290 -22.63 5.81 0.58
CA LEU A 290 -23.81 4.96 0.57
C LEU A 290 -23.81 3.92 1.70
N GLY A 291 -22.68 3.24 1.96
CA GLY A 291 -22.59 2.23 3.02
C GLY A 291 -21.49 1.18 2.82
N ASP A 292 -21.46 0.20 3.71
CA ASP A 292 -20.68 -1.04 3.57
C ASP A 292 -21.60 -2.13 3.03
N PHE A 293 -21.16 -2.84 1.99
CA PHE A 293 -21.91 -3.90 1.29
C PHE A 293 -21.05 -5.15 1.08
N THR A 294 -21.65 -6.20 0.56
CA THR A 294 -20.99 -7.38 0.00
C THR A 294 -21.26 -7.41 -1.50
N VAL A 295 -20.27 -7.76 -2.32
CA VAL A 295 -20.51 -8.04 -3.74
C VAL A 295 -21.20 -9.39 -3.86
N SER A 296 -22.37 -9.41 -4.51
CA SER A 296 -23.15 -10.64 -4.76
C SER A 296 -22.53 -11.44 -5.90
N ALA A 297 -22.34 -10.79 -7.05
CA ALA A 297 -21.64 -11.34 -8.20
C ALA A 297 -20.71 -10.30 -8.82
N MET A 298 -19.61 -10.76 -9.42
CA MET A 298 -18.73 -9.93 -10.24
C MET A 298 -18.43 -10.64 -11.56
N GLU A 299 -18.51 -9.89 -12.66
CA GLU A 299 -18.35 -10.38 -14.02
C GLU A 299 -17.31 -9.51 -14.74
N VAL A 300 -16.27 -10.12 -15.30
CA VAL A 300 -15.26 -9.39 -16.10
C VAL A 300 -15.75 -9.29 -17.54
N LEU A 301 -15.68 -8.09 -18.08
CA LEU A 301 -16.12 -7.74 -19.43
C LEU A 301 -14.90 -7.35 -20.29
N PRO A 302 -14.97 -7.51 -21.63
CA PRO A 302 -13.95 -6.99 -22.53
C PRO A 302 -13.80 -5.46 -22.36
N ASP A 303 -12.55 -4.98 -22.43
CA ASP A 303 -12.23 -3.56 -22.25
C ASP A 303 -12.93 -2.70 -23.33
N PRO A 304 -13.73 -1.67 -22.98
CA PRO A 304 -14.42 -0.82 -23.96
C PRO A 304 -13.50 0.21 -24.65
N CYS A 305 -12.30 0.45 -24.12
CA CYS A 305 -11.25 1.29 -24.70
C CYS A 305 -9.90 0.53 -24.72
N PRO A 306 -9.82 -0.62 -25.42
CA PRO A 306 -8.62 -1.45 -25.41
C PRO A 306 -7.46 -0.68 -26.03
N THR A 307 -6.31 -0.73 -25.35
CA THR A 307 -5.10 -0.09 -25.86
C THR A 307 -4.48 -0.91 -27.01
N PRO A 308 -3.89 -0.27 -28.03
CA PRO A 308 -3.09 -0.92 -29.09
C PRO A 308 -1.78 -1.61 -28.64
N ALA A 309 -1.71 -2.08 -27.40
CA ALA A 309 -0.57 -2.81 -26.86
C ALA A 309 -0.49 -4.24 -27.43
N MET A 310 -1.61 -4.88 -27.76
CA MET A 310 -1.62 -6.19 -28.43
C MET A 310 -1.07 -6.09 -29.85
N GLU A 311 -1.41 -5.03 -30.61
CA GLU A 311 -0.74 -4.73 -31.89
C GLU A 311 0.77 -4.49 -31.71
N GLN A 312 1.22 -3.93 -30.57
CA GLN A 312 2.66 -3.82 -30.27
C GLN A 312 3.32 -5.16 -29.89
N ALA A 313 2.58 -6.09 -29.28
CA ALA A 313 3.07 -7.44 -29.02
C ALA A 313 3.23 -8.22 -30.35
N LEU A 314 2.19 -8.20 -31.19
CA LEU A 314 2.22 -8.78 -32.54
C LEU A 314 3.30 -8.13 -33.43
N ALA A 315 3.49 -6.81 -33.36
CA ALA A 315 4.55 -6.12 -34.11
C ALA A 315 5.97 -6.44 -33.59
N LYS A 316 6.14 -6.76 -32.31
CA LYS A 316 7.41 -7.30 -31.78
C LYS A 316 7.68 -8.70 -32.30
N ILE A 317 6.69 -9.59 -32.21
CA ILE A 317 6.80 -11.00 -32.65
C ILE A 317 7.10 -11.06 -34.16
N THR A 318 6.43 -10.22 -34.95
CA THR A 318 6.61 -10.14 -36.42
C THR A 318 7.75 -9.22 -36.87
N GLY A 319 8.62 -8.75 -35.96
CA GLY A 319 9.79 -7.92 -36.25
C GLY A 319 9.55 -6.51 -36.84
N LYS A 320 8.31 -6.17 -37.22
CA LYS A 320 7.97 -4.92 -37.94
C LYS A 320 8.16 -3.68 -37.05
N THR A 321 8.88 -2.69 -37.56
CA THR A 321 9.27 -1.49 -36.79
C THR A 321 8.05 -0.69 -36.30
N GLY A 322 7.83 -0.72 -34.98
CA GLY A 322 6.62 -0.17 -34.35
C GLY A 322 6.41 1.33 -34.58
N ARG A 323 5.35 1.69 -35.32
CA ARG A 323 4.97 3.09 -35.61
C ARG A 323 4.73 3.88 -34.32
N ARG A 324 5.45 5.00 -34.16
CA ARG A 324 5.43 5.83 -32.93
C ARG A 324 4.25 6.81 -32.82
N ARG A 325 3.41 6.94 -33.86
CA ARG A 325 2.20 7.80 -33.87
C ARG A 325 0.97 6.96 -33.47
N LEU A 326 -0.01 7.62 -32.86
CA LEU A 326 -1.34 7.06 -32.60
C LEU A 326 -2.26 7.42 -33.78
N ASP A 327 -2.81 6.42 -34.44
CA ASP A 327 -3.75 6.54 -35.57
C ASP A 327 -5.14 7.00 -35.10
N GLU A 328 -6.03 7.36 -36.03
CA GLU A 328 -7.35 7.94 -35.71
C GLU A 328 -8.34 6.88 -35.23
N LYS A 329 -8.30 5.67 -35.80
CA LYS A 329 -9.09 4.50 -35.34
C LYS A 329 -8.75 4.08 -33.90
N GLU A 330 -7.54 4.40 -33.44
CA GLU A 330 -7.05 4.11 -32.08
C GLU A 330 -7.55 5.11 -31.01
N LYS A 331 -8.09 6.26 -31.40
CA LYS A 331 -8.48 7.36 -30.48
C LYS A 331 -9.86 7.13 -29.84
N LYS A 332 -10.08 5.95 -29.28
CA LYS A 332 -11.35 5.55 -28.66
C LYS A 332 -11.70 6.40 -27.42
N LEU A 333 -13.00 6.58 -27.24
CA LEU A 333 -13.67 7.32 -26.17
C LEU A 333 -14.77 6.45 -25.56
N TYR A 334 -14.79 6.36 -24.23
CA TYR A 334 -15.83 5.69 -23.45
C TYR A 334 -16.32 6.62 -22.34
N ALA A 335 -17.63 6.91 -22.35
CA ALA A 335 -18.26 7.90 -21.49
C ALA A 335 -19.77 7.59 -21.35
N PRO A 336 -20.16 6.46 -20.73
CA PRO A 336 -21.54 5.95 -20.81
C PRO A 336 -22.57 6.80 -20.04
N MET A 337 -22.14 7.68 -19.12
CA MET A 337 -23.00 8.68 -18.44
C MET A 337 -23.06 10.04 -19.15
N SER A 338 -22.20 10.28 -20.16
CA SER A 338 -22.14 11.54 -20.92
C SER A 338 -22.96 11.46 -22.22
N ASP A 339 -23.22 12.60 -22.86
CA ASP A 339 -23.70 12.61 -24.24
C ASP A 339 -22.59 12.29 -25.24
N ARG A 340 -22.66 11.14 -25.93
CA ARG A 340 -21.76 10.82 -27.04
C ARG A 340 -22.46 11.17 -28.36
N SER A 341 -21.83 11.99 -29.20
CA SER A 341 -22.38 12.43 -30.49
C SER A 341 -23.82 13.00 -30.40
N GLY A 342 -24.17 13.65 -29.28
CA GLY A 342 -25.52 14.20 -29.02
C GLY A 342 -26.53 13.22 -28.43
N LEU A 343 -26.17 11.94 -28.22
CA LEU A 343 -27.00 10.92 -27.57
C LEU A 343 -26.55 10.73 -26.11
N LYS A 344 -27.42 11.05 -25.15
CA LYS A 344 -27.25 10.78 -23.71
C LYS A 344 -28.13 9.61 -23.30
N ILE A 345 -27.56 8.69 -22.51
CA ILE A 345 -28.29 7.59 -21.86
C ILE A 345 -28.47 7.95 -20.38
N ASP A 346 -29.68 7.75 -19.85
CA ASP A 346 -30.05 8.05 -18.46
C ASP A 346 -30.94 6.92 -17.91
N GLY A 347 -30.31 5.92 -17.27
CA GLY A 347 -30.94 4.62 -17.03
C GLY A 347 -31.29 3.93 -18.36
N ASP A 348 -32.57 3.68 -18.58
CA ASP A 348 -33.10 3.13 -19.84
C ASP A 348 -33.70 4.22 -20.77
N ALA A 349 -33.71 5.50 -20.35
CA ALA A 349 -34.14 6.62 -21.19
C ALA A 349 -32.98 7.11 -22.07
N ILE A 350 -33.27 7.35 -23.36
CA ILE A 350 -32.27 7.83 -24.33
C ILE A 350 -32.71 9.20 -24.87
N TRP A 351 -31.90 10.21 -24.62
CA TRP A 351 -32.12 11.58 -25.07
C TRP A 351 -31.19 11.89 -26.25
N ILE A 352 -31.74 12.26 -27.40
CA ILE A 352 -30.97 12.59 -28.60
C ILE A 352 -31.10 14.09 -28.89
N THR A 353 -29.99 14.74 -29.23
CA THR A 353 -29.91 16.18 -29.49
C THR A 353 -29.13 16.47 -30.78
N ARG A 354 -29.53 17.53 -31.51
CA ARG A 354 -28.89 17.91 -32.78
C ARG A 354 -28.96 19.43 -32.97
N GLU A 355 -27.83 20.07 -33.30
CA GLU A 355 -27.77 21.53 -33.52
C GLU A 355 -28.61 22.01 -34.72
N LYS A 356 -28.88 21.14 -35.71
CA LYS A 356 -29.78 21.41 -36.85
C LYS A 356 -31.28 21.25 -36.50
N GLY A 357 -31.62 20.88 -35.27
CA GLY A 357 -32.96 20.45 -34.87
C GLY A 357 -33.36 19.08 -35.42
N PHE A 358 -34.57 18.65 -35.06
CA PHE A 358 -35.30 17.56 -35.71
C PHE A 358 -36.39 18.16 -36.60
N ILE A 359 -36.69 17.52 -37.73
CA ILE A 359 -37.67 17.99 -38.72
C ILE A 359 -38.96 17.13 -38.67
N PHE A 360 -38.94 16.06 -37.87
CA PHE A 360 -40.01 15.06 -37.77
C PHE A 360 -40.95 15.28 -36.55
N ASP A 361 -40.83 16.43 -35.87
CA ASP A 361 -41.72 16.77 -34.76
C ASP A 361 -43.09 17.22 -35.31
N LYS A 362 -44.16 16.52 -34.93
CA LYS A 362 -45.50 16.73 -35.52
C LYS A 362 -45.99 18.17 -35.41
N ASP A 363 -45.74 18.81 -34.26
CA ASP A 363 -46.21 20.14 -33.90
C ASP A 363 -45.32 21.29 -34.46
N ALA A 364 -44.35 20.98 -35.33
CA ALA A 364 -43.45 21.97 -35.93
C ALA A 364 -44.07 22.63 -37.18
N ASP A 365 -45.06 23.50 -36.98
CA ASP A 365 -45.89 24.13 -38.03
C ASP A 365 -45.17 25.12 -38.98
N ASN A 366 -43.88 25.41 -38.77
CA ASN A 366 -43.21 26.58 -39.38
C ASN A 366 -41.83 26.26 -39.99
N THR A 367 -41.68 25.07 -40.56
CA THR A 367 -40.54 24.67 -41.39
C THR A 367 -41.02 24.27 -42.78
N GLU A 368 -40.29 24.69 -43.82
CA GLU A 368 -40.55 24.30 -45.22
C GLU A 368 -40.24 22.80 -45.39
N ARG A 369 -41.28 21.95 -45.47
CA ARG A 369 -41.17 20.48 -45.50
C ARG A 369 -41.06 19.96 -46.94
N GLY A 370 -40.25 18.93 -47.16
CA GLY A 370 -40.25 18.17 -48.41
C GLY A 370 -41.31 17.07 -48.44
N GLU A 371 -41.73 16.61 -49.63
CA GLU A 371 -42.74 15.55 -49.82
C GLU A 371 -42.42 14.28 -49.02
N GLY A 372 -41.14 13.87 -48.97
CA GLY A 372 -40.68 12.72 -48.18
C GLY A 372 -40.70 12.94 -46.66
N GLU A 373 -40.63 14.20 -46.19
CA GLU A 373 -40.74 14.53 -44.76
C GLU A 373 -42.21 14.53 -44.33
N GLU A 374 -43.12 15.02 -45.17
CA GLU A 374 -44.56 14.90 -44.95
C GLU A 374 -45.02 13.43 -44.96
N MET A 375 -44.48 12.61 -45.86
CA MET A 375 -44.72 11.16 -45.90
C MET A 375 -44.31 10.47 -44.59
N ILE A 376 -43.12 10.80 -44.04
CA ILE A 376 -42.64 10.25 -42.76
C ILE A 376 -43.57 10.66 -41.61
N ILE A 377 -44.00 11.93 -41.56
CA ILE A 377 -44.91 12.42 -40.51
C ILE A 377 -46.31 11.78 -40.63
N GLY A 378 -46.78 11.53 -41.86
CA GLY A 378 -47.99 10.75 -42.15
C GLY A 378 -47.90 9.31 -41.62
N LEU A 379 -46.82 8.59 -41.97
CA LEU A 379 -46.55 7.23 -41.48
C LEU A 379 -46.43 7.18 -39.95
N GLN A 380 -45.87 8.21 -39.32
CA GLN A 380 -45.80 8.33 -37.86
C GLN A 380 -47.16 8.64 -37.21
N ALA A 381 -48.14 9.13 -37.98
CA ALA A 381 -49.51 9.40 -37.52
C ALA A 381 -50.45 8.21 -37.76
N GLU A 382 -50.21 7.42 -38.79
CA GLU A 382 -50.98 6.21 -39.09
C GLU A 382 -50.82 5.14 -37.99
N ARG A 383 -51.92 4.44 -37.70
CA ARG A 383 -52.01 3.36 -36.70
C ARG A 383 -52.58 2.06 -37.26
N ARG A 384 -52.81 2.00 -38.57
CA ARG A 384 -53.22 0.79 -39.28
C ARG A 384 -52.02 -0.14 -39.41
N LEU A 385 -52.25 -1.45 -39.39
CA LEU A 385 -51.19 -2.41 -39.63
C LEU A 385 -50.91 -2.46 -41.14
N LEU A 386 -49.65 -2.35 -41.55
CA LEU A 386 -49.25 -2.47 -42.95
C LEU A 386 -49.64 -3.87 -43.46
N GLY A 387 -50.47 -3.93 -44.52
CA GLY A 387 -51.03 -5.17 -45.04
C GLY A 387 -52.36 -5.61 -44.41
N GLN A 388 -53.00 -4.78 -43.57
CA GLN A 388 -54.35 -5.05 -43.08
C GLN A 388 -55.38 -4.94 -44.21
N THR A 389 -55.84 -6.09 -44.72
CA THR A 389 -56.90 -6.20 -45.72
C THR A 389 -58.28 -5.91 -45.13
N GLU A 390 -58.74 -4.66 -45.24
CA GLU A 390 -60.16 -4.33 -45.00
C GLU A 390 -61.07 -4.92 -46.10
N ASP A 391 -60.53 -5.06 -47.33
CA ASP A 391 -61.18 -5.69 -48.48
C ASP A 391 -60.51 -6.99 -48.93
N GLY A 392 -61.31 -7.89 -49.51
CA GLY A 392 -60.91 -9.26 -49.83
C GLY A 392 -60.47 -9.42 -51.27
N VAL A 393 -59.79 -10.53 -51.57
CA VAL A 393 -59.34 -10.80 -52.94
C VAL A 393 -60.54 -11.27 -53.78
N GLN A 394 -60.84 -10.53 -54.86
CA GLN A 394 -61.82 -10.95 -55.87
C GLN A 394 -61.15 -11.89 -56.87
N LEU A 395 -61.58 -13.16 -56.90
CA LEU A 395 -61.04 -14.16 -57.83
C LEU A 395 -61.42 -13.90 -59.30
N PHE A 396 -62.56 -13.22 -59.53
CA PHE A 396 -63.05 -12.83 -60.85
C PHE A 396 -63.75 -11.46 -60.77
N ARG A 397 -63.79 -10.70 -61.87
CA ARG A 397 -64.52 -9.41 -61.92
C ARG A 397 -66.00 -9.60 -61.59
N GLY A 398 -66.44 -9.05 -60.45
CA GLY A 398 -67.82 -9.18 -59.97
C GLY A 398 -68.10 -10.46 -59.16
N GLY A 399 -67.07 -11.24 -58.82
CA GLY A 399 -67.17 -12.32 -57.83
C GLY A 399 -67.19 -11.79 -56.40
N GLN A 400 -67.64 -12.63 -55.46
CA GLN A 400 -67.62 -12.32 -54.04
C GLN A 400 -66.17 -12.26 -53.51
N GLU A 401 -65.90 -11.31 -52.62
CA GLU A 401 -64.59 -11.14 -51.98
C GLU A 401 -64.33 -12.23 -50.94
N VAL A 402 -63.20 -12.91 -51.06
CA VAL A 402 -62.72 -13.85 -50.05
C VAL A 402 -61.97 -13.05 -48.97
N LYS A 403 -62.59 -12.91 -47.79
CA LYS A 403 -62.01 -12.20 -46.62
C LYS A 403 -61.46 -13.15 -45.53
N ALA A 404 -61.71 -14.45 -45.63
CA ALA A 404 -61.09 -15.51 -44.84
C ALA A 404 -61.11 -16.85 -45.61
N LEU A 405 -60.23 -17.78 -45.24
CA LEU A 405 -60.32 -19.20 -45.59
C LEU A 405 -60.71 -19.95 -44.32
N ASP A 406 -61.71 -20.84 -44.41
CA ASP A 406 -62.06 -21.71 -43.28
C ASP A 406 -60.98 -22.79 -43.10
N GLU A 407 -60.49 -22.96 -41.88
CA GLU A 407 -59.46 -23.96 -41.55
C GLU A 407 -60.05 -25.38 -41.64
N VAL A 408 -59.64 -26.14 -42.66
CA VAL A 408 -59.97 -27.57 -42.80
C VAL A 408 -58.93 -28.40 -42.05
N GLU A 409 -59.41 -29.37 -41.26
CA GLU A 409 -58.60 -30.17 -40.32
C GLU A 409 -57.38 -30.85 -40.97
N ASP A 410 -56.20 -30.69 -40.36
CA ASP A 410 -54.96 -31.37 -40.77
C ASP A 410 -55.01 -32.88 -40.47
N THR A 411 -55.60 -33.62 -41.40
CA THR A 411 -55.59 -35.08 -41.43
C THR A 411 -54.26 -35.60 -42.00
N GLY A 412 -53.18 -35.29 -41.29
CA GLY A 412 -51.80 -35.49 -41.72
C GLY A 412 -51.46 -36.90 -42.20
N ARG A 413 -50.78 -37.00 -43.36
CA ARG A 413 -50.47 -38.26 -44.04
C ARG A 413 -48.99 -38.64 -43.93
N LYS A 414 -48.65 -39.41 -42.91
CA LYS A 414 -47.31 -40.00 -42.71
C LYS A 414 -47.04 -41.13 -43.73
N GLU A 415 -46.40 -40.82 -44.86
CA GLU A 415 -45.40 -41.68 -45.54
C GLU A 415 -44.91 -41.05 -46.87
N PRO A 416 -43.59 -40.93 -47.11
CA PRO A 416 -43.05 -40.48 -48.39
C PRO A 416 -43.08 -41.61 -49.43
N ARG A 417 -43.60 -41.33 -50.63
CA ARG A 417 -43.62 -42.30 -51.74
C ARG A 417 -42.24 -42.43 -52.37
N LYS A 418 -41.78 -43.68 -52.59
CA LYS A 418 -40.68 -43.94 -53.53
C LYS A 418 -41.18 -43.78 -54.97
N ALA A 419 -40.53 -42.92 -55.75
CA ALA A 419 -40.64 -42.94 -57.20
C ALA A 419 -39.84 -44.13 -57.77
N ARG A 420 -40.31 -44.70 -58.89
CA ARG A 420 -39.52 -45.62 -59.72
C ARG A 420 -38.94 -44.82 -60.88
N ILE A 421 -37.64 -44.96 -61.12
CA ILE A 421 -37.04 -44.60 -62.41
C ILE A 421 -37.41 -45.71 -63.41
N ALA A 422 -37.75 -45.31 -64.62
CA ALA A 422 -37.81 -46.17 -65.80
C ALA A 422 -37.14 -45.40 -66.94
N GLU A 423 -36.35 -46.10 -67.77
CA GLU A 423 -35.61 -45.51 -68.87
C GLU A 423 -36.56 -45.02 -69.98
N ARG A 424 -36.14 -44.02 -70.78
CA ARG A 424 -35.75 -44.23 -72.20
C ARG A 424 -35.58 -42.92 -73.01
N GLU A 425 -34.55 -42.91 -73.86
CA GLU A 425 -34.34 -42.32 -75.21
C GLU A 425 -35.54 -41.59 -75.88
N GLU A 426 -35.41 -40.58 -76.76
CA GLU A 426 -34.25 -39.91 -77.45
C GLU A 426 -34.73 -38.62 -78.18
N GLU A 427 -33.81 -37.85 -78.80
CA GLU A 427 -34.00 -36.79 -79.85
C GLU A 427 -34.87 -35.55 -79.47
N ASP A 428 -34.50 -34.26 -79.61
CA ASP A 428 -33.54 -33.46 -80.42
C ASP A 428 -34.09 -32.92 -81.78
N ASP A 429 -33.39 -31.94 -82.37
CA ASP A 429 -33.74 -31.02 -83.49
C ASP A 429 -34.80 -29.91 -83.18
N GLY A 430 -34.65 -28.64 -83.60
CA GLY A 430 -33.51 -27.95 -84.24
C GLY A 430 -33.88 -26.65 -85.00
N GLU A 431 -32.94 -25.68 -85.09
CA GLU A 431 -32.77 -24.64 -86.15
C GLU A 431 -33.84 -23.50 -86.31
N ASN A 432 -33.58 -22.27 -86.85
CA ASN A 432 -32.35 -21.50 -87.20
C ASN A 432 -32.64 -19.96 -87.40
N GLU A 433 -31.66 -19.19 -87.94
CA GLU A 433 -31.60 -17.73 -88.27
C GLU A 433 -31.24 -16.78 -87.09
N ASP A 434 -30.47 -15.67 -87.17
CA ASP A 434 -29.43 -15.08 -88.07
C ASP A 434 -28.94 -13.75 -87.39
N ASP A 435 -27.78 -13.07 -87.61
CA ASP A 435 -26.37 -13.41 -87.95
C ASP A 435 -25.47 -12.14 -87.66
N GLU A 436 -24.13 -12.24 -87.83
CA GLU A 436 -23.07 -11.19 -87.81
C GLU A 436 -22.63 -10.51 -86.49
N GLY A 437 -21.31 -10.24 -86.33
CA GLY A 437 -20.83 -9.09 -85.49
C GLY A 437 -19.42 -9.13 -84.87
N PHE A 438 -18.53 -8.20 -85.25
CA PHE A 438 -17.09 -8.15 -84.90
C PHE A 438 -16.75 -6.85 -84.10
N VAL A 439 -15.93 -6.73 -83.05
CA VAL A 439 -15.14 -7.66 -82.18
C VAL A 439 -14.52 -6.86 -80.98
N SER A 440 -13.84 -7.54 -80.03
CA SER A 440 -12.79 -7.02 -79.10
C SER A 440 -13.16 -6.18 -77.86
N GLY A 441 -12.91 -6.74 -76.65
CA GLY A 441 -12.64 -5.98 -75.40
C GLY A 441 -13.49 -6.42 -74.19
N SER A 442 -13.23 -7.53 -73.48
CA SER A 442 -12.15 -7.78 -72.48
C SER A 442 -12.16 -6.82 -71.28
N ASP A 443 -12.23 -7.18 -69.98
CA ASP A 443 -12.54 -8.42 -69.21
C ASP A 443 -13.25 -7.92 -67.90
N GLU A 444 -13.63 -8.63 -66.82
CA GLU A 444 -13.44 -9.96 -66.20
C GLU A 444 -14.79 -10.33 -65.48
N GLY A 445 -15.18 -11.55 -65.08
CA GLY A 445 -14.62 -12.89 -65.26
C GLY A 445 -14.75 -13.80 -64.01
N GLU A 446 -15.71 -14.74 -64.00
CA GLU A 446 -15.74 -16.03 -63.21
C GLU A 446 -15.75 -16.02 -61.65
N PRO A 447 -16.03 -17.17 -60.97
CA PRO A 447 -17.01 -18.23 -61.26
C PRO A 447 -17.83 -18.72 -60.01
N ASP A 448 -18.55 -19.83 -60.18
CA ASP A 448 -19.42 -20.54 -59.21
C ASP A 448 -18.73 -21.70 -58.43
N GLU A 449 -19.50 -22.33 -57.53
CA GLU A 449 -19.42 -23.74 -57.04
C GLU A 449 -18.18 -24.16 -56.18
N ASP A 450 -18.14 -25.26 -55.39
CA ASP A 450 -18.66 -26.64 -55.51
C ASP A 450 -19.51 -27.20 -54.33
N GLU A 451 -19.95 -28.47 -54.47
CA GLU A 451 -21.03 -29.18 -53.74
C GLU A 451 -20.73 -29.75 -52.32
N GLU A 452 -21.80 -30.10 -51.58
CA GLU A 452 -21.75 -30.95 -50.39
C GLU A 452 -21.59 -32.46 -50.74
N PHE A 453 -20.54 -33.12 -50.24
CA PHE A 453 -20.48 -34.60 -50.24
C PHE A 453 -20.85 -35.17 -48.87
N ASN A 454 -21.98 -35.89 -48.79
CA ASN A 454 -22.54 -36.41 -47.54
C ASN A 454 -22.45 -37.95 -47.47
N GLU A 455 -21.62 -38.47 -46.56
CA GLU A 455 -21.35 -39.91 -46.46
C GLU A 455 -22.58 -40.74 -46.09
N ARG A 456 -22.79 -41.89 -46.76
CA ARG A 456 -23.22 -43.12 -46.04
C ARG A 456 -23.09 -44.45 -46.80
N LYS A 457 -22.24 -45.31 -46.20
CA LYS A 457 -22.32 -46.78 -46.08
C LYS A 457 -22.07 -47.69 -47.30
N LEU A 458 -21.01 -48.49 -47.13
CA LEU A 458 -20.82 -49.92 -47.47
C LEU A 458 -21.25 -50.40 -48.88
N GLY A 459 -20.41 -51.09 -49.66
CA GLY A 459 -19.21 -51.86 -49.29
C GLY A 459 -19.34 -53.31 -49.77
N LYS A 460 -18.20 -54.05 -49.81
CA LYS A 460 -17.90 -55.22 -50.69
C LYS A 460 -17.34 -54.76 -52.05
N MET A 461 -16.42 -55.48 -52.70
CA MET A 461 -15.81 -56.79 -52.38
C MET A 461 -14.37 -56.87 -52.93
N PHE A 462 -13.55 -57.78 -52.39
CA PHE A 462 -12.19 -58.06 -52.90
C PHE A 462 -12.19 -58.38 -54.40
N ARG A 463 -11.30 -57.71 -55.16
CA ARG A 463 -10.61 -58.35 -56.30
C ARG A 463 -9.36 -57.57 -56.74
N ASN A 464 -8.27 -58.29 -56.93
CA ASN A 464 -6.99 -57.77 -57.41
C ASN A 464 -7.12 -57.16 -58.81
N LYS A 465 -6.34 -56.11 -59.10
CA LYS A 465 -5.32 -56.25 -60.15
C LYS A 465 -4.20 -55.21 -60.05
N ASP A 466 -3.02 -55.66 -60.43
CA ASP A 466 -1.79 -54.91 -60.60
C ASP A 466 -1.80 -54.15 -61.94
N ALA A 467 -1.17 -52.97 -61.96
CA ALA A 467 -0.69 -52.31 -63.19
C ALA A 467 0.30 -51.19 -62.82
N ASP A 468 1.58 -51.39 -63.10
CA ASP A 468 2.59 -50.33 -63.03
C ASP A 468 2.33 -49.26 -64.10
N LYS A 469 2.74 -48.01 -63.81
CA LYS A 469 3.69 -47.36 -64.72
C LYS A 469 4.46 -46.19 -64.12
N GLU A 470 5.77 -46.33 -64.18
CA GLU A 470 6.75 -45.26 -64.19
C GLU A 470 6.52 -44.31 -65.38
N ILE A 471 6.97 -43.05 -65.27
CA ILE A 471 8.19 -42.56 -65.95
C ILE A 471 8.41 -41.07 -65.60
N ASN A 472 9.63 -40.81 -65.10
CA ASN A 472 10.54 -39.66 -65.20
C ASN A 472 9.97 -38.26 -65.57
N GLY A 473 10.50 -37.16 -65.02
CA GLY A 473 11.70 -37.00 -64.18
C GLY A 473 12.54 -35.81 -64.66
N ASP A 474 13.57 -35.47 -63.87
CA ASP A 474 14.73 -34.63 -64.20
C ASP A 474 14.41 -33.13 -64.54
N ASP A 475 15.19 -32.12 -64.12
CA ASP A 475 16.42 -32.13 -63.32
C ASP A 475 16.65 -30.73 -62.69
N ASP A 476 17.43 -30.68 -61.60
CA ASP A 476 18.47 -29.71 -61.20
C ASP A 476 18.42 -28.19 -61.59
N VAL A 477 19.10 -27.26 -60.88
CA VAL A 477 20.28 -27.41 -59.99
C VAL A 477 20.19 -26.46 -58.79
N ALA A 478 20.82 -26.83 -57.67
CA ALA A 478 21.06 -25.95 -56.53
C ALA A 478 22.17 -24.91 -56.80
N PHE A 479 22.20 -23.81 -56.02
CA PHE A 479 23.44 -23.04 -55.83
C PHE A 479 23.49 -22.30 -54.48
N ALA A 480 24.44 -22.72 -53.63
CA ALA A 480 25.17 -21.99 -52.59
C ALA A 480 24.41 -21.31 -51.42
N ASP A 481 24.83 -21.45 -50.15
CA ASP A 481 26.18 -21.33 -49.53
C ASP A 481 26.73 -19.88 -49.49
N SER A 482 27.36 -19.42 -48.40
CA SER A 482 27.47 -19.92 -47.02
C SER A 482 28.04 -18.80 -46.11
N ASP A 483 28.45 -19.19 -44.90
CA ASP A 483 29.59 -18.65 -44.12
C ASP A 483 29.37 -17.52 -43.09
N SER A 484 30.24 -17.58 -42.07
CA SER A 484 30.51 -16.71 -40.92
C SER A 484 29.54 -16.73 -39.71
N ASP A 485 29.99 -16.92 -38.47
CA ASP A 485 31.29 -17.46 -37.98
C ASP A 485 31.17 -17.85 -36.48
N LEU A 486 32.11 -18.66 -35.98
CA LEU A 486 32.46 -18.95 -34.57
C LEU A 486 31.39 -19.60 -33.66
N GLY A 487 31.58 -20.80 -33.11
CA GLY A 487 32.66 -21.77 -33.34
C GLY A 487 32.95 -22.66 -32.13
N SER A 488 32.93 -23.99 -32.33
CA SER A 488 33.61 -24.97 -31.50
C SER A 488 34.13 -26.04 -32.45
N ILE A 489 35.43 -26.05 -32.64
CA ILE A 489 36.13 -26.85 -33.66
C ILE A 489 36.54 -28.19 -33.03
N THR A 490 36.27 -29.31 -33.72
CA THR A 490 37.11 -30.54 -33.85
C THR A 490 37.61 -31.27 -32.58
N ASP A 491 37.99 -32.54 -32.59
CA ASP A 491 38.01 -33.67 -33.55
C ASP A 491 38.07 -34.96 -32.67
N LEU A 492 37.81 -36.19 -33.12
CA LEU A 492 37.70 -36.76 -34.47
C LEU A 492 36.86 -38.06 -34.38
N ASP A 493 36.31 -38.54 -35.50
CA ASP A 493 35.94 -39.96 -35.71
C ASP A 493 37.24 -40.83 -35.81
N GLU A 494 37.30 -42.12 -36.15
CA GLU A 494 36.68 -42.91 -37.22
C GLU A 494 37.03 -44.41 -36.99
N ASP A 495 36.80 -45.32 -37.96
CA ASP A 495 36.86 -46.81 -37.88
C ASP A 495 35.66 -47.44 -37.11
N ALA A 496 34.57 -47.99 -37.70
CA ALA A 496 34.38 -48.87 -38.88
C ALA A 496 34.94 -50.30 -38.68
N GLU A 497 34.30 -51.41 -39.09
CA GLU A 497 33.11 -51.70 -39.92
C GLU A 497 32.13 -52.62 -39.09
N ASP A 498 30.89 -53.03 -39.44
CA ASP A 498 30.28 -53.50 -40.70
C ASP A 498 28.72 -53.50 -40.65
N ASP A 499 28.08 -53.82 -41.79
CA ASP A 499 26.66 -54.27 -42.02
C ASP A 499 25.46 -53.31 -41.76
N ASP A 500 25.24 -52.43 -42.75
CA ASP A 500 24.09 -52.44 -43.71
C ASP A 500 22.73 -51.70 -43.54
N GLU A 501 22.36 -51.11 -44.69
CA GLU A 501 21.04 -50.74 -45.28
C GLU A 501 20.14 -49.64 -44.65
N GLU A 502 20.50 -48.39 -44.97
CA GLU A 502 19.83 -47.51 -45.97
C GLU A 502 18.28 -47.33 -45.96
N TYR A 503 17.90 -46.05 -46.07
CA TYR A 503 16.62 -45.34 -46.34
C TYR A 503 15.56 -46.03 -47.28
N ASP A 504 14.30 -45.58 -47.41
CA ASP A 504 13.67 -44.28 -47.06
C ASP A 504 12.13 -44.37 -46.90
N SER A 505 11.48 -43.22 -46.68
CA SER A 505 10.08 -42.87 -47.01
C SER A 505 8.93 -43.58 -46.26
N ASP A 506 8.24 -42.85 -45.36
CA ASP A 506 6.79 -43.11 -45.10
C ASP A 506 6.01 -41.99 -44.34
N GLU A 507 6.24 -40.69 -44.61
CA GLU A 507 5.51 -39.60 -43.90
C GLU A 507 3.98 -39.60 -44.15
N GLU A 508 3.48 -40.23 -45.23
CA GLU A 508 2.03 -40.39 -45.44
C GLU A 508 1.37 -41.35 -44.41
N THR A 509 2.14 -42.19 -43.71
CA THR A 509 1.57 -43.15 -42.73
C THR A 509 1.09 -42.53 -41.42
N ALA A 510 1.48 -41.29 -41.11
CA ALA A 510 1.14 -40.64 -39.85
C ALA A 510 -0.39 -40.52 -39.63
N ALA A 511 -1.17 -40.35 -40.71
CA ALA A 511 -2.62 -40.19 -40.65
C ALA A 511 -3.39 -41.47 -40.27
N LEU A 512 -2.80 -42.67 -40.48
CA LEU A 512 -3.45 -43.96 -40.20
C LEU A 512 -3.17 -44.48 -38.78
N ARG A 513 -2.02 -44.12 -38.21
CA ARG A 513 -1.48 -44.67 -36.94
C ARG A 513 -2.13 -44.18 -35.64
N TRP A 514 -3.20 -43.36 -35.70
CA TRP A 514 -3.98 -42.99 -34.51
C TRP A 514 -5.05 -44.03 -34.13
N LYS A 515 -5.52 -44.83 -35.11
CA LYS A 515 -6.43 -45.96 -34.88
C LYS A 515 -5.68 -47.26 -34.57
N GLU A 516 -4.52 -47.48 -35.18
CA GLU A 516 -3.64 -48.57 -34.76
C GLU A 516 -3.23 -48.41 -33.30
N GLY A 517 -3.25 -49.52 -32.56
CA GLY A 517 -3.06 -49.51 -31.12
C GLY A 517 -4.06 -48.61 -30.37
N MET A 518 -5.23 -48.24 -30.92
CA MET A 518 -6.26 -47.54 -30.13
C MET A 518 -6.75 -48.45 -29.00
N ALA A 519 -6.86 -49.76 -29.23
CA ALA A 519 -7.14 -50.74 -28.19
C ALA A 519 -6.00 -50.81 -27.14
N ASP A 520 -4.73 -50.84 -27.56
CA ASP A 520 -3.59 -50.87 -26.62
C ASP A 520 -3.38 -49.54 -25.88
N ARG A 521 -3.68 -48.40 -26.52
CA ARG A 521 -3.66 -47.06 -25.89
C ARG A 521 -4.83 -46.91 -24.93
N ALA A 522 -6.02 -47.40 -25.28
CA ALA A 522 -7.15 -47.48 -24.36
C ALA A 522 -6.84 -48.41 -23.18
N MET A 523 -6.33 -49.61 -23.41
CA MET A 523 -5.87 -50.50 -22.32
C MET A 523 -4.79 -49.83 -21.47
N LYS A 524 -3.78 -49.17 -22.06
CA LYS A 524 -2.74 -48.42 -21.30
C LYS A 524 -3.26 -47.14 -20.61
N LEU A 525 -4.44 -46.64 -20.99
CA LEU A 525 -5.16 -45.54 -20.32
C LEU A 525 -6.09 -46.03 -19.21
N HIS A 526 -6.69 -47.22 -19.36
CA HIS A 526 -7.53 -47.86 -18.34
C HIS A 526 -6.70 -48.63 -17.29
N SER A 527 -5.56 -49.23 -17.68
CA SER A 527 -4.67 -49.98 -16.78
C SER A 527 -3.69 -49.08 -16.02
N ARG A 528 -3.50 -47.84 -16.46
CA ARG A 528 -2.94 -46.79 -15.60
C ARG A 528 -4.05 -46.27 -14.71
N LYS A 529 -3.99 -46.59 -13.40
CA LYS A 529 -4.69 -45.78 -12.37
C LYS A 529 -4.45 -44.30 -12.69
N ARG A 530 -5.51 -43.47 -12.66
CA ARG A 530 -5.45 -42.06 -13.05
C ARG A 530 -4.24 -41.38 -12.40
N THR A 531 -3.30 -40.91 -13.22
CA THR A 531 -2.06 -40.32 -12.72
C THR A 531 -2.37 -39.05 -11.95
N TYR A 532 -1.97 -39.00 -10.68
CA TYR A 532 -2.17 -37.93 -9.69
C TYR A 532 -2.16 -36.51 -10.29
N HIS A 533 -3.30 -36.06 -10.79
CA HIS A 533 -3.38 -34.82 -11.55
C HIS A 533 -3.67 -33.65 -10.61
N THR A 534 -2.77 -32.68 -10.55
CA THR A 534 -2.82 -31.59 -9.56
C THR A 534 -4.00 -30.66 -9.79
N ALA A 535 -4.41 -30.45 -11.05
CA ALA A 535 -5.57 -29.63 -11.38
C ALA A 535 -6.91 -30.27 -10.94
N ASP A 536 -6.99 -31.61 -10.90
CA ASP A 536 -8.20 -32.31 -10.43
C ASP A 536 -8.29 -32.32 -8.91
N LEU A 537 -7.16 -32.50 -8.19
CA LEU A 537 -7.11 -32.28 -6.75
C LEU A 537 -7.55 -30.86 -6.38
N ALA A 538 -7.04 -29.85 -7.10
CA ALA A 538 -7.42 -28.45 -6.90
C ALA A 538 -8.89 -28.16 -7.23
N ARG A 539 -9.53 -28.96 -8.08
CA ARG A 539 -10.98 -28.89 -8.33
C ARG A 539 -11.77 -29.52 -7.19
N TYR A 540 -11.41 -30.73 -6.78
CA TYR A 540 -12.12 -31.48 -5.75
C TYR A 540 -12.00 -30.84 -4.35
N LEU A 541 -10.84 -30.27 -4.00
CA LEU A 541 -10.60 -29.60 -2.70
C LEU A 541 -11.54 -28.43 -2.39
N TYR A 542 -12.12 -27.79 -3.40
CA TYR A 542 -13.06 -26.67 -3.25
C TYR A 542 -14.51 -27.04 -3.60
N ASP A 543 -14.80 -28.32 -3.83
CA ASP A 543 -16.15 -28.81 -4.08
C ASP A 543 -16.83 -29.15 -2.76
N GLY A 544 -17.62 -28.20 -2.23
CA GLY A 544 -18.35 -28.36 -0.97
C GLY A 544 -19.48 -29.40 -0.98
N SER A 545 -19.54 -30.27 -1.99
CA SER A 545 -20.42 -31.44 -2.04
C SER A 545 -19.74 -32.76 -1.63
N MET A 546 -18.41 -32.78 -1.45
CA MET A 546 -17.63 -33.97 -1.07
C MET A 546 -16.87 -33.77 0.26
N THR A 547 -16.64 -34.85 1.00
CA THR A 547 -15.77 -34.86 2.20
C THR A 547 -14.28 -34.91 1.85
N ALA A 548 -13.39 -34.60 2.81
CA ALA A 548 -11.95 -34.60 2.57
C ALA A 548 -11.41 -36.00 2.22
N SER A 549 -11.93 -37.05 2.86
CA SER A 549 -11.63 -38.44 2.54
C SER A 549 -12.19 -38.88 1.19
N GLU A 550 -13.41 -38.50 0.81
CA GLU A 550 -13.94 -38.72 -0.56
C GLU A 550 -13.06 -38.06 -1.62
N VAL A 551 -12.65 -36.81 -1.41
CA VAL A 551 -11.75 -36.07 -2.30
C VAL A 551 -10.43 -36.82 -2.49
N ILE A 552 -9.86 -37.37 -1.41
CA ILE A 552 -8.62 -38.16 -1.46
C ILE A 552 -8.84 -39.50 -2.17
N LYS A 553 -9.88 -40.26 -1.82
CA LYS A 553 -10.25 -41.52 -2.47
C LYS A 553 -10.41 -41.32 -3.99
N ARG A 554 -11.25 -40.36 -4.39
CA ARG A 554 -11.54 -40.03 -5.78
C ARG A 554 -10.31 -39.54 -6.56
N TRP A 555 -9.43 -38.76 -5.93
CA TRP A 555 -8.19 -38.30 -6.56
C TRP A 555 -7.15 -39.42 -6.76
N LYS A 556 -7.07 -40.39 -5.85
CA LYS A 556 -6.25 -41.61 -6.02
C LYS A 556 -6.83 -42.58 -7.07
N GLY A 557 -8.09 -42.44 -7.44
CA GLY A 557 -8.83 -43.46 -8.21
C GLY A 557 -9.23 -44.68 -7.37
N GLU A 558 -9.44 -44.47 -6.07
CA GLU A 558 -10.12 -45.40 -5.15
C GLU A 558 -11.62 -45.05 -5.15
N GLU A 559 -12.25 -45.09 -6.33
CA GLU A 559 -13.71 -45.19 -6.44
C GLU A 559 -14.04 -46.67 -6.19
N ASP A 560 -14.58 -46.98 -5.00
CA ASP A 560 -15.26 -48.26 -4.78
C ASP A 560 -16.43 -48.31 -5.78
N GLU A 561 -16.55 -49.39 -6.57
CA GLU A 561 -17.78 -49.67 -7.31
C GLU A 561 -18.85 -50.07 -6.28
N SER A 562 -19.53 -49.07 -5.70
CA SER A 562 -20.73 -49.31 -4.91
C SER A 562 -21.74 -49.99 -5.83
N GLU A 563 -21.99 -51.26 -5.54
CA GLU A 563 -22.90 -52.14 -6.27
C GLU A 563 -24.23 -51.39 -6.51
N GLU A 564 -24.78 -51.50 -7.73
CA GLU A 564 -26.07 -50.87 -8.05
C GLU A 564 -27.10 -51.34 -7.01
N GLU A 565 -27.82 -50.41 -6.38
CA GLU A 565 -28.77 -50.73 -5.30
C GLU A 565 -29.85 -51.69 -5.84
N ASP A 566 -29.71 -52.98 -5.55
CA ASP A 566 -30.64 -54.02 -6.00
C ASP A 566 -31.78 -54.13 -4.99
N ILE A 567 -32.91 -53.46 -5.30
CA ILE A 567 -34.01 -53.13 -4.36
C ILE A 567 -34.93 -54.35 -4.09
N GLU A 568 -34.35 -55.55 -3.88
CA GLU A 568 -35.10 -56.79 -3.62
C GLU A 568 -34.56 -57.63 -2.44
N GLN A 569 -34.36 -57.02 -1.25
CA GLN A 569 -34.57 -57.78 0.00
C GLN A 569 -34.91 -56.92 1.24
N ASP A 570 -36.19 -56.52 1.36
CA ASP A 570 -36.78 -56.18 2.65
C ASP A 570 -36.93 -57.45 3.52
N SER A 571 -36.24 -57.49 4.66
CA SER A 571 -36.66 -58.29 5.82
C SER A 571 -36.27 -57.59 7.12
N GLU A 572 -37.27 -57.16 7.88
CA GLU A 572 -37.12 -56.39 9.13
C GLU A 572 -36.40 -57.19 10.25
N ASP A 573 -36.01 -56.49 11.33
CA ASP A 573 -35.46 -56.99 12.61
C ASP A 573 -33.92 -57.16 12.81
N GLU A 574 -33.08 -56.14 12.56
CA GLU A 574 -31.86 -55.92 13.40
C GLU A 574 -31.27 -54.48 13.49
N GLU A 575 -31.94 -53.45 12.94
CA GLU A 575 -31.39 -52.08 12.77
C GLU A 575 -31.35 -51.19 14.04
N PHE A 576 -30.92 -51.72 15.20
CA PHE A 576 -30.88 -50.95 16.46
C PHE A 576 -29.54 -50.97 17.22
N PHE A 577 -28.55 -51.78 16.81
CA PHE A 577 -27.31 -51.94 17.58
C PHE A 577 -25.96 -51.85 16.84
N LYS A 578 -25.93 -51.42 15.57
CA LYS A 578 -24.68 -50.91 14.97
C LYS A 578 -24.47 -49.45 15.40
N LYS A 579 -23.45 -49.21 16.23
CA LYS A 579 -22.79 -47.89 16.26
C LYS A 579 -22.19 -47.64 14.88
N THR A 580 -22.48 -46.49 14.29
CA THR A 580 -21.87 -46.06 13.03
C THR A 580 -20.37 -45.84 13.23
N SER A 581 -19.54 -46.43 12.36
CA SER A 581 -18.08 -46.26 12.38
C SER A 581 -17.62 -44.85 12.02
N HIS A 582 -18.49 -44.04 11.40
CA HIS A 582 -18.25 -42.62 11.11
C HIS A 582 -17.77 -41.81 12.32
N GLU A 583 -18.34 -41.99 13.53
CA GLU A 583 -17.89 -41.24 14.73
C GLU A 583 -16.38 -41.43 15.01
N SER A 584 -15.78 -42.56 14.62
CA SER A 584 -14.34 -42.81 14.77
C SER A 584 -13.50 -42.23 13.63
N GLU A 585 -14.03 -42.17 12.41
CA GLU A 585 -13.31 -41.62 11.25
C GLU A 585 -13.29 -40.09 11.30
N ASP A 586 -14.43 -39.45 11.61
CA ASP A 586 -14.56 -38.00 11.83
C ASP A 586 -13.58 -37.50 12.92
N LEU A 587 -13.35 -38.31 13.96
CA LEU A 587 -12.41 -38.01 15.06
C LEU A 587 -10.93 -38.25 14.71
N VAL A 588 -10.63 -38.92 13.59
CA VAL A 588 -9.27 -39.10 13.08
C VAL A 588 -8.91 -37.98 12.11
N GLU A 589 -9.83 -37.53 11.26
CA GLU A 589 -9.59 -36.44 10.30
C GLU A 589 -9.17 -35.11 10.96
N ASP A 590 -9.75 -34.77 12.12
CA ASP A 590 -9.50 -33.50 12.82
C ASP A 590 -8.20 -33.47 13.66
N ARG A 591 -7.35 -34.52 13.58
CA ARG A 591 -6.13 -34.65 14.39
C ARG A 591 -4.89 -34.13 13.65
N SER A 592 -4.24 -33.11 14.22
CA SER A 592 -3.02 -32.49 13.66
C SER A 592 -1.75 -33.35 13.67
N ILE A 593 -1.83 -34.60 14.13
CA ILE A 593 -0.77 -35.59 14.07
C ILE A 593 -1.43 -36.85 13.52
N PRO A 594 -1.10 -37.28 12.28
CA PRO A 594 -1.61 -38.54 11.76
C PRO A 594 -1.04 -39.71 12.56
N GLU A 595 -1.88 -40.70 12.83
CA GLU A 595 -1.42 -42.01 13.29
C GLU A 595 -0.94 -42.80 12.07
N TYR A 596 0.17 -43.52 12.24
CA TYR A 596 0.81 -44.30 11.18
C TYR A 596 0.98 -45.75 11.63
N ASP A 597 0.64 -46.69 10.75
CA ASP A 597 0.91 -48.11 11.00
C ASP A 597 2.41 -48.41 10.87
N TYR A 598 3.06 -48.54 12.02
CA TYR A 598 4.49 -48.82 12.12
C TYR A 598 4.88 -50.18 11.54
N GLU A 599 3.97 -51.15 11.52
CA GLU A 599 4.21 -52.49 10.96
C GLU A 599 4.29 -52.44 9.43
N ASP A 600 3.34 -51.76 8.77
CA ASP A 600 3.36 -51.53 7.32
C ASP A 600 4.54 -50.66 6.88
N LEU A 601 4.89 -49.64 7.68
CA LEU A 601 6.09 -48.84 7.43
C LEU A 601 7.37 -49.69 7.58
N ALA A 602 7.47 -50.54 8.60
CA ALA A 602 8.60 -51.44 8.77
C ALA A 602 8.72 -52.43 7.61
N ALA A 603 7.62 -53.04 7.17
CA ALA A 603 7.59 -53.94 6.01
C ALA A 603 8.02 -53.21 4.72
N LYS A 604 7.51 -51.99 4.49
CA LYS A 604 7.81 -51.18 3.30
C LYS A 604 9.27 -50.70 3.26
N TRP A 605 9.87 -50.40 4.40
CA TRP A 605 11.26 -49.94 4.49
C TRP A 605 12.27 -51.06 4.75
N ALA A 606 11.83 -52.30 5.01
CA ALA A 606 12.69 -53.47 5.06
C ALA A 606 13.18 -53.95 3.67
N SER A 607 12.50 -53.56 2.58
CA SER A 607 12.95 -53.92 1.23
C SER A 607 14.11 -53.03 0.77
N GLN A 608 15.25 -53.67 0.49
CA GLN A 608 16.49 -52.99 0.09
C GLN A 608 16.30 -52.06 -1.12
N GLU A 609 15.47 -52.43 -2.10
CA GLU A 609 15.15 -51.60 -3.27
C GLU A 609 14.52 -50.24 -2.90
N ASN A 610 13.61 -50.22 -1.91
CA ASN A 610 13.01 -48.97 -1.40
C ASN A 610 14.05 -48.16 -0.62
N ILE A 611 14.93 -48.82 0.15
CA ILE A 611 16.06 -48.17 0.81
C ILE A 611 16.99 -47.55 -0.25
N GLU A 612 17.22 -48.19 -1.39
CA GLU A 612 18.10 -47.69 -2.46
C GLU A 612 17.48 -46.59 -3.32
N ALA A 613 16.17 -46.67 -3.58
CA ALA A 613 15.41 -45.54 -4.11
C ALA A 613 15.42 -44.33 -3.16
N LEU A 614 15.43 -44.57 -1.84
CA LEU A 614 15.55 -43.52 -0.82
C LEU A 614 16.99 -42.99 -0.71
N LYS A 615 18.01 -43.85 -0.75
CA LYS A 615 19.45 -43.49 -0.75
C LYS A 615 19.72 -42.44 -1.83
N LYS A 616 19.14 -42.55 -3.03
CA LYS A 616 19.27 -41.57 -4.13
C LYS A 616 18.83 -40.13 -3.78
N LYS A 617 18.10 -39.91 -2.67
CA LYS A 617 17.76 -38.59 -2.12
C LYS A 617 18.72 -38.08 -1.04
N PHE A 618 19.60 -38.94 -0.54
CA PHE A 618 20.71 -38.59 0.34
C PHE A 618 21.99 -38.39 -0.50
N THR A 619 22.90 -37.54 -0.01
CA THR A 619 24.22 -37.32 -0.62
C THR A 619 25.06 -38.61 -0.75
N SER A 620 24.75 -39.63 0.06
CA SER A 620 25.39 -40.95 0.00
C SER A 620 24.93 -41.83 -1.16
N GLY A 621 23.72 -41.67 -1.72
CA GLY A 621 23.15 -42.63 -2.68
C GLY A 621 23.37 -42.34 -4.16
N LYS A 622 24.09 -41.26 -4.51
CA LYS A 622 24.70 -41.14 -5.84
C LYS A 622 25.92 -42.06 -6.03
N ARG A 623 26.41 -42.69 -4.95
CA ARG A 623 27.74 -43.33 -4.89
C ARG A 623 27.79 -44.79 -5.33
N ASN A 624 26.65 -45.43 -5.64
CA ASN A 624 26.60 -46.83 -6.08
C ASN A 624 25.99 -46.91 -7.48
N GLY A 625 26.85 -47.12 -8.49
CA GLY A 625 26.48 -46.96 -9.90
C GLY A 625 27.45 -47.61 -10.89
N GLY A 626 27.99 -48.79 -10.55
CA GLY A 626 28.70 -49.67 -11.50
C GLY A 626 29.94 -50.35 -10.93
N GLY A 627 29.93 -51.69 -10.88
CA GLY A 627 31.11 -52.54 -10.70
C GLY A 627 31.09 -53.44 -9.46
N ASP A 628 30.71 -54.70 -9.66
CA ASP A 628 31.12 -55.86 -8.83
C ASP A 628 32.63 -56.14 -9.08
N ASP A 629 33.39 -56.95 -8.33
CA ASP A 629 33.13 -57.84 -7.18
C ASP A 629 34.48 -58.03 -6.42
N ASP A 630 34.45 -58.45 -5.14
CA ASP A 630 35.41 -59.37 -4.44
C ASP A 630 35.34 -59.23 -2.90
N ASP A 631 35.34 -60.36 -2.19
CA ASP A 631 35.22 -60.50 -0.73
C ASP A 631 36.55 -60.39 0.05
N GLU A 632 36.49 -59.95 1.32
CA GLU A 632 36.97 -60.77 2.46
C GLU A 632 36.49 -60.21 3.84
N ASP A 633 36.34 -61.09 4.83
CA ASP A 633 35.69 -60.80 6.12
C ASP A 633 36.52 -59.94 7.11
N GLY A 634 35.83 -59.15 7.94
CA GLY A 634 36.45 -58.31 8.97
C GLY A 634 35.50 -57.98 10.15
N GLU A 635 35.44 -58.88 11.13
CA GLU A 635 34.62 -58.79 12.36
C GLU A 635 34.83 -57.50 13.20
N PHE A 636 33.81 -57.17 14.02
CA PHE A 636 33.78 -56.24 15.17
C PHE A 636 33.10 -54.87 14.90
N GLY A 637 32.23 -54.35 15.76
CA GLY A 637 31.66 -54.90 17.00
C GLY A 637 30.72 -53.86 17.63
N GLY A 638 29.58 -54.30 18.20
CA GLY A 638 28.56 -53.37 18.70
C GLY A 638 28.90 -52.73 20.04
N PHE A 639 28.39 -51.51 20.28
CA PHE A 639 28.20 -50.97 21.63
C PHE A 639 26.94 -50.09 21.70
N ASP A 640 26.17 -50.27 22.77
CA ASP A 640 24.94 -49.54 23.09
C ASP A 640 25.22 -48.39 24.07
N ASP A 641 24.40 -47.33 23.93
CA ASP A 641 23.91 -46.38 24.95
C ASP A 641 24.87 -45.53 25.85
N ASP A 642 24.28 -44.47 26.44
CA ASP A 642 24.76 -43.61 27.55
C ASP A 642 26.10 -42.82 27.33
N GLU A 643 26.36 -41.62 27.88
CA GLU A 643 25.69 -40.80 28.90
C GLU A 643 26.01 -39.29 28.67
N ASP A 644 25.24 -38.35 29.24
CA ASP A 644 25.54 -36.89 29.20
C ASP A 644 26.83 -36.52 30.00
N GLY A 645 27.81 -35.87 29.35
CA GLY A 645 29.11 -35.53 29.95
C GLY A 645 29.53 -34.05 29.87
N ASP A 646 29.61 -33.38 31.03
CA ASP A 646 29.90 -31.94 31.19
C ASP A 646 31.38 -31.55 30.99
N GLY A 647 31.61 -30.52 30.15
CA GLY A 647 32.60 -29.46 30.42
C GLY A 647 34.05 -29.62 29.93
N GLY A 648 34.68 -28.51 29.53
CA GLY A 648 36.14 -28.41 29.35
C GLY A 648 36.62 -27.38 28.32
N GLU A 649 37.38 -26.39 28.77
CA GLU A 649 38.11 -25.42 27.92
C GLU A 649 39.38 -26.06 27.31
N GLY A 650 39.82 -25.62 26.13
CA GLY A 650 41.12 -26.00 25.57
C GLY A 650 41.40 -25.54 24.15
N ASP A 651 42.03 -24.36 23.98
CA ASP A 651 42.79 -24.04 22.77
C ASP A 651 44.13 -24.80 22.79
N GLU A 652 44.62 -25.29 21.65
CA GLU A 652 46.04 -25.17 21.28
C GLU A 652 46.27 -25.45 19.78
N ASP A 653 46.86 -24.48 19.07
CA ASP A 653 47.37 -24.68 17.72
C ASP A 653 48.64 -25.57 17.77
N SER A 654 48.74 -26.56 16.88
CA SER A 654 50.02 -27.20 16.58
C SER A 654 50.22 -27.29 15.07
N GLU A 655 51.06 -26.40 14.55
CA GLU A 655 51.70 -26.60 13.25
C GLU A 655 52.49 -27.92 13.29
N GLY A 656 52.49 -28.67 12.19
CA GLY A 656 53.09 -29.99 12.08
C GLY A 656 53.46 -30.27 10.64
N ASP A 657 54.71 -29.95 10.27
CA ASP A 657 55.18 -29.99 8.89
C ASP A 657 55.13 -31.41 8.30
N GLY A 658 54.43 -31.55 7.16
CA GLY A 658 54.54 -32.72 6.29
C GLY A 658 55.55 -32.43 5.19
N GLU A 659 56.64 -33.20 5.14
CA GLU A 659 57.79 -32.93 4.28
C GLU A 659 57.44 -33.02 2.77
N PHE A 660 57.88 -32.02 2.01
CA PHE A 660 57.79 -32.00 0.55
C PHE A 660 59.06 -32.63 -0.01
N GLU A 661 59.05 -33.94 -0.27
CA GLU A 661 60.24 -34.67 -0.73
C GLU A 661 60.52 -34.37 -2.22
N ASP A 662 61.65 -33.70 -2.47
CA ASP A 662 62.03 -33.14 -3.77
C ASP A 662 62.81 -34.20 -4.59
N LEU A 663 62.29 -34.57 -5.77
CA LEU A 663 62.61 -35.86 -6.41
C LEU A 663 62.97 -35.72 -7.91
N GLU A 664 64.08 -35.03 -8.20
CA GLU A 664 64.76 -35.03 -9.51
C GLU A 664 66.15 -35.71 -9.43
N ALA A 665 66.57 -36.30 -10.56
CA ALA A 665 67.84 -37.02 -10.83
C ALA A 665 68.03 -38.38 -10.09
N ASP A 666 68.50 -39.46 -10.73
CA ASP A 666 68.86 -39.69 -12.15
C ASP A 666 68.68 -41.21 -12.51
N PRO A 667 68.75 -41.64 -13.79
CA PRO A 667 67.92 -42.78 -14.25
C PRO A 667 68.67 -44.10 -14.53
N GLN A 668 68.05 -45.25 -14.20
CA GLN A 668 68.20 -46.51 -14.96
C GLN A 668 67.23 -47.65 -14.54
N SER A 669 66.03 -47.68 -15.12
CA SER A 669 65.32 -48.93 -15.47
C SER A 669 64.32 -48.66 -16.59
N ALA A 670 64.09 -49.63 -17.48
CA ALA A 670 63.21 -49.44 -18.65
C ALA A 670 61.72 -49.47 -18.23
N PRO A 671 60.84 -48.70 -18.89
CA PRO A 671 59.43 -48.66 -18.53
C PRO A 671 58.74 -49.98 -18.89
N GLN A 672 57.98 -50.54 -17.94
CA GLN A 672 56.86 -51.40 -18.30
C GLN A 672 55.73 -50.49 -18.81
N GLN A 673 55.26 -50.75 -20.02
CA GLN A 673 54.17 -49.99 -20.62
C GLN A 673 52.85 -50.45 -20.01
N GLN A 674 52.36 -49.72 -19.00
CA GLN A 674 50.93 -49.66 -18.70
C GLN A 674 50.21 -49.13 -19.95
N THR A 675 49.05 -49.69 -20.28
CA THR A 675 48.38 -49.32 -21.54
C THR A 675 47.81 -47.90 -21.45
N ALA A 676 47.59 -47.27 -22.60
CA ALA A 676 46.98 -45.94 -22.66
C ALA A 676 45.60 -45.94 -21.97
N GLU A 677 44.88 -47.07 -22.06
CA GLU A 677 43.57 -47.32 -21.48
C GLU A 677 43.60 -47.31 -19.94
N GLU A 678 44.62 -47.89 -19.30
CA GLU A 678 44.75 -47.85 -17.84
C GLU A 678 44.88 -46.40 -17.35
N ILE A 679 45.77 -45.63 -17.97
CA ILE A 679 46.03 -44.22 -17.65
C ILE A 679 44.83 -43.32 -18.00
N GLN A 680 44.11 -43.62 -19.08
CA GLN A 680 42.83 -42.96 -19.41
C GLN A 680 41.76 -43.27 -18.36
N SER A 681 41.59 -44.54 -17.97
CA SER A 681 40.63 -44.94 -16.93
C SER A 681 40.95 -44.29 -15.58
N GLU A 682 42.24 -44.13 -15.24
CA GLU A 682 42.65 -43.47 -14.00
C GLU A 682 42.42 -41.95 -14.06
N ARG A 683 42.67 -41.32 -15.22
CA ARG A 683 42.32 -39.91 -15.47
C ARG A 683 40.83 -39.68 -15.37
N GLU A 684 40.00 -40.58 -15.91
CA GLU A 684 38.55 -40.53 -15.78
C GLU A 684 38.07 -40.74 -14.34
N LYS A 685 38.60 -41.75 -13.63
CA LYS A 685 38.30 -41.98 -12.20
C LYS A 685 38.66 -40.73 -11.38
N ASN A 686 39.79 -40.08 -11.69
CA ASN A 686 40.21 -38.83 -11.03
C ASN A 686 39.44 -37.59 -11.51
N ALA A 687 38.89 -37.57 -12.72
CA ALA A 687 37.97 -36.54 -13.19
C ALA A 687 36.61 -36.66 -12.49
N LYS A 688 36.00 -37.85 -12.50
CA LYS A 688 34.76 -38.19 -11.78
C LYS A 688 34.89 -37.87 -10.29
N ARG A 689 35.99 -38.26 -9.62
CA ARG A 689 36.28 -37.86 -8.22
C ARG A 689 36.38 -36.33 -8.02
N LYS A 690 36.93 -35.58 -8.98
CA LYS A 690 37.00 -34.10 -8.90
C LYS A 690 35.62 -33.45 -9.11
N GLU A 691 34.79 -34.00 -9.98
CA GLU A 691 33.42 -33.56 -10.18
C GLU A 691 32.52 -33.92 -8.99
N GLU A 692 32.69 -35.09 -8.38
CA GLU A 692 32.06 -35.49 -7.12
C GLU A 692 32.49 -34.59 -5.96
N LEU A 693 33.79 -34.30 -5.80
CA LEU A 693 34.29 -33.37 -4.79
C LEU A 693 33.75 -31.96 -5.01
N LYS A 694 33.66 -31.51 -6.27
CA LYS A 694 33.07 -30.21 -6.62
C LYS A 694 31.57 -30.18 -6.33
N ALA A 695 30.81 -31.21 -6.71
CA ALA A 695 29.37 -31.30 -6.44
C ALA A 695 29.08 -31.40 -4.94
N ARG A 696 29.92 -32.15 -4.19
CA ARG A 696 29.88 -32.19 -2.73
C ARG A 696 30.15 -30.80 -2.13
N PHE A 697 31.15 -30.09 -2.63
CA PHE A 697 31.45 -28.72 -2.17
C PHE A 697 30.31 -27.74 -2.52
N GLU A 698 29.70 -27.85 -3.70
CA GLU A 698 28.54 -27.05 -4.13
C GLU A 698 27.24 -27.40 -3.36
N GLU A 699 27.17 -28.55 -2.70
CA GLU A 699 26.03 -28.96 -1.85
C GLU A 699 26.27 -28.73 -0.33
N GLU A 700 27.50 -28.92 0.16
CA GLU A 700 27.91 -28.55 1.53
C GLU A 700 27.97 -27.03 1.72
N ASP A 701 28.50 -26.30 0.73
CA ASP A 701 28.54 -24.83 0.69
C ASP A 701 27.42 -24.23 -0.19
N ARG A 702 26.27 -24.91 -0.26
CA ARG A 702 25.10 -24.53 -1.10
C ARG A 702 24.59 -23.11 -0.82
N ASP A 703 24.53 -22.73 0.45
CA ASP A 703 24.21 -21.37 0.87
C ASP A 703 25.40 -20.41 0.71
N GLY A 704 26.64 -20.90 0.70
CA GLY A 704 27.83 -20.09 0.46
C GLY A 704 27.95 -19.68 -1.01
N PHE A 705 28.09 -20.64 -1.92
CA PHE A 705 28.36 -20.39 -3.35
C PHE A 705 27.24 -19.61 -4.06
N MET A 706 26.00 -19.69 -3.57
CA MET A 706 24.85 -18.94 -4.07
C MET A 706 24.48 -17.72 -3.22
N ASN A 707 25.17 -17.46 -2.10
CA ASN A 707 25.06 -16.17 -1.41
C ASN A 707 25.61 -15.05 -2.31
N ASP A 708 24.86 -13.95 -2.44
CA ASP A 708 25.35 -12.73 -3.10
C ASP A 708 26.66 -12.23 -2.45
N LYS A 709 26.87 -12.51 -1.16
CA LYS A 709 28.13 -12.22 -0.44
C LYS A 709 29.35 -12.97 -1.00
N ALA A 710 29.22 -14.24 -1.37
CA ALA A 710 30.35 -15.03 -1.88
C ALA A 710 30.67 -14.65 -3.33
N LYS A 711 29.65 -14.40 -4.14
CA LYS A 711 29.83 -13.82 -5.49
C LYS A 711 30.48 -12.45 -5.42
N ALA A 712 30.04 -11.59 -4.50
CA ALA A 712 30.69 -10.30 -4.23
C ALA A 712 32.16 -10.47 -3.81
N ARG A 713 32.50 -11.37 -2.88
CA ARG A 713 33.90 -11.69 -2.52
C ARG A 713 34.73 -12.22 -3.69
N ARG A 714 34.11 -12.91 -4.67
CA ARG A 714 34.80 -13.53 -5.81
C ARG A 714 35.01 -12.57 -6.99
N GLU A 715 34.09 -11.64 -7.22
CA GLU A 715 34.21 -10.61 -8.27
C GLU A 715 34.87 -9.30 -7.77
N GLY A 716 34.72 -8.98 -6.49
CA GLY A 716 35.32 -7.85 -5.79
C GLY A 716 36.22 -8.31 -4.65
N GLY A 717 37.55 -8.33 -4.90
CA GLY A 717 38.52 -8.83 -3.92
C GLY A 717 38.64 -7.95 -2.65
N ASP A 718 38.43 -8.60 -1.51
CA ASP A 718 38.93 -8.26 -0.17
C ASP A 718 38.76 -6.80 0.33
N ASP A 719 37.52 -6.30 0.35
CA ASP A 719 37.15 -5.06 1.07
C ASP A 719 35.76 -5.21 1.73
N GLU A 720 35.65 -6.01 2.80
CA GLU A 720 34.39 -6.38 3.49
C GLU A 720 33.66 -5.22 4.24
N GLN A 721 33.87 -3.97 3.84
CA GLN A 721 33.21 -2.80 4.44
C GLN A 721 32.50 -1.87 3.43
N GLU A 722 32.59 -2.11 2.12
CA GLU A 722 31.85 -1.34 1.11
C GLU A 722 30.70 -2.14 0.44
N PHE A 723 29.70 -2.52 1.25
CA PHE A 723 28.31 -2.40 0.74
C PHE A 723 28.05 -0.91 0.51
N GLY A 724 28.33 -0.42 -0.71
CA GLY A 724 28.04 0.95 -1.09
C GLY A 724 26.55 1.25 -0.91
N GLU A 725 26.22 2.39 -0.28
CA GLU A 725 24.82 2.78 0.00
C GLU A 725 23.94 2.87 -1.26
N ASP A 726 24.57 2.95 -2.44
CA ASP A 726 23.93 2.87 -3.75
C ASP A 726 23.27 1.51 -4.02
N ASP A 727 23.93 0.39 -3.70
CA ASP A 727 23.51 -0.94 -4.17
C ASP A 727 22.36 -1.52 -3.34
N TRP A 728 22.28 -1.21 -2.04
CA TRP A 728 21.21 -1.73 -1.18
C TRP A 728 19.80 -1.39 -1.69
N TYR A 729 19.60 -0.17 -2.20
CA TYR A 729 18.30 0.30 -2.68
C TYR A 729 17.86 -0.39 -3.98
N ASP A 730 18.79 -0.61 -4.92
CA ASP A 730 18.47 -1.28 -6.17
C ASP A 730 18.48 -2.82 -6.01
N ALA A 731 19.24 -3.39 -5.07
CA ALA A 731 19.13 -4.80 -4.65
C ALA A 731 17.78 -5.10 -3.99
N GLN A 732 17.30 -4.25 -3.07
CA GLN A 732 15.96 -4.40 -2.49
C GLN A 732 14.85 -4.31 -3.55
N LYS A 733 15.01 -3.48 -4.58
CA LYS A 733 14.11 -3.50 -5.75
C LYS A 733 14.24 -4.75 -6.59
N ALA A 734 15.45 -5.29 -6.79
CA ALA A 734 15.66 -6.52 -7.53
C ALA A 734 14.97 -7.70 -6.83
N MET A 735 15.06 -7.79 -5.50
CA MET A 735 14.31 -8.76 -4.69
C MET A 735 12.78 -8.58 -4.83
N ILE A 736 12.28 -7.34 -4.70
CA ILE A 736 10.85 -7.03 -4.90
C ILE A 736 10.38 -7.37 -6.32
N LYS A 737 11.19 -7.09 -7.35
CA LYS A 737 10.85 -7.40 -8.74
C LYS A 737 10.87 -8.91 -8.97
N LYS A 738 11.90 -9.63 -8.49
CA LYS A 738 11.99 -11.09 -8.57
C LYS A 738 10.75 -11.76 -7.97
N GLN A 739 10.24 -11.27 -6.83
CA GLN A 739 8.98 -11.77 -6.26
C GLN A 739 7.76 -11.49 -7.16
N LEU A 740 7.69 -10.33 -7.81
CA LEU A 740 6.60 -10.01 -8.75
C LEU A 740 6.68 -10.83 -10.04
N ASP A 741 7.90 -11.12 -10.52
CA ASP A 741 8.15 -11.97 -11.69
C ASP A 741 7.76 -13.43 -11.36
N ILE A 742 8.22 -13.99 -10.23
CA ILE A 742 7.83 -15.32 -9.74
C ILE A 742 6.31 -15.44 -9.61
N ASN A 743 5.66 -14.48 -8.94
CA ASN A 743 4.20 -14.49 -8.79
C ASN A 743 3.48 -14.52 -10.14
N LYS A 744 4.06 -13.89 -11.18
CA LYS A 744 3.47 -13.89 -12.53
C LYS A 744 3.65 -15.26 -13.21
N GLU A 745 4.84 -15.84 -13.13
CA GLU A 745 5.18 -17.14 -13.70
C GLU A 745 4.29 -18.26 -13.11
N GLU A 746 4.18 -18.31 -11.77
CA GLU A 746 3.28 -19.26 -11.08
C GLU A 746 1.80 -19.09 -11.52
N PHE A 747 1.32 -17.86 -11.62
CA PHE A 747 -0.05 -17.58 -12.10
C PHE A 747 -0.19 -17.69 -13.63
N GLU A 748 0.84 -17.97 -14.42
CA GLU A 748 0.75 -18.24 -15.86
C GLU A 748 0.67 -19.74 -16.17
N ASN A 749 1.02 -20.60 -15.21
CA ASN A 749 0.88 -22.07 -15.28
C ASN A 749 -0.54 -22.59 -14.93
N LEU A 750 -1.42 -21.75 -14.37
CA LEU A 750 -2.79 -22.14 -13.96
C LEU A 750 -3.84 -21.87 -15.05
N ASP A 751 -4.82 -22.78 -15.17
CA ASP A 751 -6.03 -22.56 -15.98
C ASP A 751 -6.79 -21.29 -15.56
N GLU A 752 -7.49 -20.64 -16.48
CA GLU A 752 -8.17 -19.37 -16.22
C GLU A 752 -9.18 -19.45 -15.06
N ARG A 753 -9.89 -20.58 -14.88
CA ARG A 753 -10.82 -20.74 -13.76
C ARG A 753 -10.09 -20.81 -12.42
N GLN A 754 -9.03 -21.61 -12.35
CA GLN A 754 -8.20 -21.77 -11.15
C GLN A 754 -7.46 -20.47 -10.81
N ARG A 755 -6.91 -19.80 -11.83
CA ARG A 755 -6.26 -18.50 -11.74
C ARG A 755 -7.19 -17.44 -11.17
N VAL A 756 -8.42 -17.33 -11.69
CA VAL A 756 -9.43 -16.40 -11.17
C VAL A 756 -9.77 -16.73 -9.72
N ALA A 757 -9.93 -18.01 -9.36
CA ALA A 757 -10.22 -18.41 -7.98
C ALA A 757 -9.09 -18.06 -6.98
N VAL A 758 -7.82 -18.28 -7.36
CA VAL A 758 -6.66 -18.07 -6.47
C VAL A 758 -6.18 -16.61 -6.44
N GLU A 759 -6.05 -15.98 -7.60
CA GLU A 759 -5.50 -14.61 -7.72
C GLU A 759 -6.57 -13.51 -7.57
N GLY A 760 -7.84 -13.85 -7.82
CA GLY A 760 -8.94 -12.91 -7.90
C GLY A 760 -8.97 -12.13 -9.22
N TYR A 761 -9.91 -11.19 -9.33
CA TYR A 761 -10.07 -10.36 -10.52
C TYR A 761 -8.98 -9.30 -10.60
N ARG A 762 -8.08 -9.47 -11.58
CA ARG A 762 -6.91 -8.60 -11.84
C ARG A 762 -7.30 -7.13 -12.05
N ALA A 763 -6.53 -6.23 -11.43
CA ALA A 763 -6.58 -4.81 -11.77
C ALA A 763 -6.29 -4.59 -13.27
N GLY A 764 -6.82 -3.52 -13.86
CA GLY A 764 -6.71 -3.24 -15.30
C GLY A 764 -7.91 -3.70 -16.12
N LYS A 765 -8.60 -4.77 -15.70
CA LYS A 765 -9.81 -5.27 -16.37
C LYS A 765 -11.02 -4.37 -16.11
N TYR A 766 -11.97 -4.39 -17.04
CA TYR A 766 -13.29 -3.77 -16.89
C TYR A 766 -14.24 -4.82 -16.29
N ALA A 767 -14.99 -4.46 -15.25
CA ALA A 767 -15.83 -5.41 -14.53
C ALA A 767 -17.17 -4.79 -14.13
N LYS A 768 -18.16 -5.67 -13.99
CA LYS A 768 -19.55 -5.41 -13.60
C LYS A 768 -19.74 -6.00 -12.20
N LEU A 769 -20.02 -5.16 -11.21
CA LEU A 769 -20.27 -5.56 -9.83
C LEU A 769 -21.78 -5.50 -9.55
N VAL A 770 -22.35 -6.58 -9.02
CA VAL A 770 -23.73 -6.63 -8.53
C VAL A 770 -23.73 -6.40 -7.02
N LEU A 771 -24.47 -5.37 -6.56
CA LEU A 771 -24.71 -5.11 -5.14
C LEU A 771 -26.21 -5.26 -4.85
N GLU A 772 -26.51 -5.96 -3.76
CA GLU A 772 -27.87 -6.14 -3.24
C GLU A 772 -28.04 -5.38 -1.91
N GLY A 773 -29.29 -5.17 -1.48
CA GLY A 773 -29.60 -4.46 -0.24
C GLY A 773 -29.37 -2.93 -0.32
N VAL A 774 -29.40 -2.34 -1.52
CA VAL A 774 -29.11 -0.91 -1.69
C VAL A 774 -30.36 -0.04 -1.48
N PRO A 775 -30.34 0.96 -0.59
CA PRO A 775 -31.52 1.78 -0.32
C PRO A 775 -32.09 2.49 -1.56
N ALA A 776 -33.40 2.35 -1.79
CA ALA A 776 -34.09 2.99 -2.93
C ALA A 776 -33.90 4.51 -3.00
N GLU A 777 -33.68 5.19 -1.86
CA GLU A 777 -33.41 6.63 -1.83
C GLU A 777 -32.17 7.02 -2.66
N PHE A 778 -31.14 6.17 -2.72
CA PHE A 778 -29.96 6.39 -3.55
C PHE A 778 -30.29 6.39 -5.05
N VAL A 779 -31.02 5.37 -5.52
CA VAL A 779 -31.44 5.28 -6.93
C VAL A 779 -32.29 6.49 -7.31
N SER A 780 -33.20 6.92 -6.41
CA SER A 780 -34.07 8.08 -6.65
C SER A 780 -33.37 9.45 -6.63
N ARG A 781 -32.11 9.53 -6.15
CA ARG A 781 -31.34 10.78 -6.00
C ARG A 781 -29.97 10.71 -6.70
N PHE A 782 -29.77 9.74 -7.58
CA PHE A 782 -28.53 9.58 -8.32
C PHE A 782 -28.27 10.78 -9.25
N ASP A 783 -27.08 11.37 -9.16
CA ASP A 783 -26.57 12.39 -10.10
C ASP A 783 -25.21 11.91 -10.62
N ALA A 784 -25.09 11.74 -11.94
CA ALA A 784 -23.86 11.33 -12.61
C ALA A 784 -22.68 12.31 -12.41
N ARG A 785 -22.91 13.51 -11.86
CA ARG A 785 -21.86 14.47 -11.46
C ARG A 785 -21.18 14.11 -10.12
N LEU A 786 -21.75 13.21 -9.33
CA LEU A 786 -21.16 12.67 -8.11
C LEU A 786 -20.48 11.33 -8.41
N PRO A 787 -19.14 11.26 -8.51
CA PRO A 787 -18.46 10.04 -8.91
C PRO A 787 -18.54 8.97 -7.81
N ILE A 788 -19.14 7.83 -8.13
CA ILE A 788 -19.21 6.67 -7.24
C ILE A 788 -17.84 5.99 -7.20
N ILE A 789 -17.32 5.82 -5.98
CA ILE A 789 -16.08 5.11 -5.69
C ILE A 789 -16.41 3.90 -4.80
N VAL A 790 -15.96 2.73 -5.23
CA VAL A 790 -16.08 1.46 -4.49
C VAL A 790 -14.70 1.07 -3.99
N GLY A 791 -14.51 0.98 -2.68
CA GLY A 791 -13.26 0.55 -2.06
C GLY A 791 -13.41 -0.82 -1.40
N GLY A 792 -12.57 -1.79 -1.75
CA GLY A 792 -12.50 -3.07 -1.06
C GLY A 792 -12.04 -2.88 0.39
N LEU A 793 -12.75 -3.51 1.32
CA LEU A 793 -12.43 -3.53 2.75
C LEU A 793 -11.60 -4.78 3.06
N SER A 794 -10.58 -4.64 3.91
CA SER A 794 -9.89 -5.82 4.46
C SER A 794 -10.67 -6.41 5.65
N ALA A 795 -10.43 -7.67 5.99
CA ALA A 795 -11.05 -8.34 7.14
C ALA A 795 -10.75 -7.67 8.51
N THR A 796 -9.74 -6.79 8.59
CA THR A 796 -9.53 -5.96 9.79
C THR A 796 -10.41 -4.71 9.78
N GLU A 797 -10.69 -4.14 8.60
CA GLU A 797 -11.51 -2.93 8.49
C GLU A 797 -13.01 -3.16 8.69
N ASP A 798 -13.49 -4.40 8.72
CA ASP A 798 -14.86 -4.71 9.14
C ASP A 798 -15.03 -4.80 10.67
N ARG A 799 -13.93 -5.01 11.41
CA ARG A 799 -13.93 -5.10 12.88
C ARG A 799 -13.96 -3.72 13.52
N TRP A 800 -14.51 -3.64 14.74
CA TRP A 800 -14.77 -2.39 15.46
C TRP A 800 -14.01 -2.32 16.80
N GLY A 801 -13.65 -1.11 17.23
CA GLY A 801 -13.03 -0.90 18.54
C GLY A 801 -12.64 0.55 18.79
N PHE A 802 -11.62 0.77 19.62
CA PHE A 802 -11.06 2.10 19.86
C PHE A 802 -9.77 2.31 19.06
N VAL A 803 -9.82 3.22 18.09
CA VAL A 803 -8.64 3.62 17.32
C VAL A 803 -7.92 4.73 18.08
N GLN A 804 -6.65 4.52 18.41
CA GLN A 804 -5.78 5.54 18.96
C GLN A 804 -5.09 6.29 17.82
N VAL A 805 -5.34 7.60 17.75
CA VAL A 805 -4.84 8.47 16.68
C VAL A 805 -3.91 9.54 17.21
N ARG A 806 -2.88 9.90 16.44
CA ARG A 806 -2.01 11.06 16.70
C ARG A 806 -2.54 12.28 15.95
N ILE A 807 -3.42 13.04 16.60
CA ILE A 807 -4.19 14.14 16.00
C ILE A 807 -3.64 15.52 16.36
N LYS A 808 -3.73 16.47 15.43
CA LYS A 808 -3.35 17.88 15.62
C LYS A 808 -4.34 18.81 14.90
N ARG A 809 -4.74 19.91 15.56
CA ARG A 809 -5.53 20.97 14.94
C ARG A 809 -4.81 21.51 13.70
N HIS A 810 -5.54 21.69 12.60
CA HIS A 810 -4.95 22.21 11.37
C HIS A 810 -4.44 23.65 11.54
N ARG A 811 -3.32 23.99 10.87
CA ARG A 811 -2.60 25.29 11.00
C ARG A 811 -3.47 26.53 10.74
N TRP A 812 -4.51 26.40 9.91
CA TRP A 812 -5.43 27.50 9.56
C TRP A 812 -6.81 27.38 10.23
N HIS A 813 -7.08 26.33 11.02
CA HIS A 813 -8.38 26.18 11.66
C HIS A 813 -8.49 27.06 12.92
N LYS A 814 -9.41 28.04 12.89
CA LYS A 814 -9.49 29.12 13.88
C LYS A 814 -9.86 28.65 15.30
N LYS A 815 -10.76 27.66 15.44
CA LYS A 815 -11.23 27.15 16.74
C LYS A 815 -10.29 26.07 17.28
N ILE A 816 -10.18 25.92 18.60
CA ILE A 816 -9.61 24.69 19.21
C ILE A 816 -10.70 23.62 19.30
N LEU A 817 -10.33 22.35 19.11
CA LEU A 817 -11.28 21.24 19.18
C LEU A 817 -11.45 20.79 20.64
N LYS A 818 -12.67 20.41 21.01
CA LYS A 818 -13.07 20.07 22.38
C LYS A 818 -13.35 18.57 22.48
N THR A 819 -12.92 17.96 23.59
CA THR A 819 -13.21 16.55 23.89
C THR A 819 -14.71 16.34 24.09
N ASN A 820 -15.25 15.27 23.49
CA ASN A 820 -16.68 14.95 23.41
C ASN A 820 -17.53 16.03 22.68
N ASP A 821 -16.94 16.77 21.73
CA ASP A 821 -17.72 17.37 20.63
C ASP A 821 -17.62 16.46 19.41
N PRO A 822 -18.66 16.36 18.57
CA PRO A 822 -18.64 15.53 17.38
C PRO A 822 -17.64 16.07 16.36
N LEU A 823 -16.90 15.14 15.75
CA LEU A 823 -15.91 15.41 14.71
C LEU A 823 -16.06 14.37 13.62
N ILE A 824 -16.10 14.82 12.36
CA ILE A 824 -16.19 13.94 11.19
C ILE A 824 -14.77 13.54 10.80
N PHE A 825 -14.50 12.24 10.72
CA PHE A 825 -13.25 11.66 10.25
C PHE A 825 -13.46 11.16 8.82
N SER A 826 -12.48 11.43 7.95
CA SER A 826 -12.22 10.62 6.76
C SER A 826 -10.97 9.81 7.03
N LEU A 827 -11.14 8.50 7.24
CA LEU A 827 -10.09 7.56 7.57
C LEU A 827 -10.30 6.28 6.74
N GLY A 828 -9.31 5.93 5.93
CA GLY A 828 -9.47 4.93 4.87
C GLY A 828 -10.55 5.35 3.86
N TRP A 829 -11.33 4.38 3.38
CA TRP A 829 -12.48 4.64 2.50
C TRP A 829 -13.58 5.43 3.22
N ARG A 830 -13.87 5.08 4.47
CA ARG A 830 -15.06 5.54 5.19
C ARG A 830 -14.99 7.01 5.64
N ARG A 831 -16.16 7.64 5.66
CA ARG A 831 -16.41 8.95 6.29
C ARG A 831 -17.43 8.76 7.40
N PHE A 832 -17.11 9.18 8.63
CA PHE A 832 -18.00 8.99 9.77
C PHE A 832 -17.79 10.05 10.86
N GLN A 833 -18.85 10.35 11.60
CA GLN A 833 -18.83 11.25 12.74
C GLN A 833 -18.71 10.46 14.05
N THR A 834 -17.81 10.88 14.94
CA THR A 834 -17.56 10.23 16.24
C THR A 834 -17.21 11.26 17.33
N LEU A 835 -17.10 10.83 18.59
CA LEU A 835 -16.82 11.68 19.76
C LEU A 835 -15.39 11.46 20.30
N PRO A 836 -14.36 12.14 19.76
CA PRO A 836 -12.98 11.96 20.19
C PRO A 836 -12.73 12.38 21.65
N ILE A 837 -12.03 11.51 22.39
CA ILE A 837 -11.35 11.87 23.64
C ILE A 837 -9.90 12.22 23.35
N TYR A 838 -9.53 13.48 23.60
CA TYR A 838 -8.12 13.90 23.53
C TYR A 838 -7.38 13.56 24.81
N SER A 839 -6.13 13.09 24.69
CA SER A 839 -5.23 12.78 25.79
C SER A 839 -3.78 13.10 25.46
N ILE A 840 -2.92 13.08 26.48
CA ILE A 840 -1.46 13.23 26.34
C ILE A 840 -0.76 12.34 27.36
N SER A 841 0.32 11.67 26.95
CA SER A 841 1.12 10.82 27.85
C SER A 841 1.87 11.68 28.87
N ASP A 842 1.51 11.59 30.16
CA ASP A 842 2.13 12.36 31.25
C ASP A 842 3.52 11.76 31.56
N SER A 843 4.57 12.31 30.93
CA SER A 843 5.94 11.78 30.92
C SER A 843 6.03 10.29 30.54
N ARG A 844 5.27 9.86 29.52
CA ARG A 844 5.11 8.45 29.09
C ARG A 844 4.52 7.50 30.14
N THR A 845 4.05 7.98 31.30
CA THR A 845 3.57 7.10 32.40
C THR A 845 2.07 6.76 32.41
N ARG A 846 1.24 7.54 31.70
CA ARG A 846 -0.23 7.39 31.64
C ARG A 846 -0.85 8.32 30.59
N ASN A 847 -1.92 7.89 29.93
CA ASN A 847 -2.66 8.73 28.98
C ASN A 847 -3.64 9.64 29.72
N ARG A 848 -3.23 10.89 29.97
CA ARG A 848 -4.04 11.87 30.70
C ARG A 848 -5.02 12.56 29.77
N MET A 849 -6.32 12.45 30.09
CA MET A 849 -7.40 13.17 29.41
C MET A 849 -7.15 14.69 29.37
N LEU A 850 -7.28 15.28 28.18
CA LEU A 850 -7.35 16.73 27.94
C LEU A 850 -8.81 17.17 27.77
N LYS A 851 -9.05 18.48 27.89
CA LYS A 851 -10.37 19.10 27.59
C LYS A 851 -10.46 19.60 26.15
N TYR A 852 -9.32 19.92 25.56
CA TYR A 852 -9.17 20.50 24.23
C TYR A 852 -7.87 20.01 23.60
N THR A 853 -7.79 20.02 22.27
CA THR A 853 -6.52 19.90 21.55
C THR A 853 -5.56 21.04 21.91
N PRO A 854 -4.26 20.80 22.12
CA PRO A 854 -3.25 21.84 22.11
C PRO A 854 -3.25 22.62 20.79
N GLU A 855 -2.93 23.92 20.82
CA GLU A 855 -3.09 24.80 19.66
C GLU A 855 -2.17 24.47 18.47
N HIS A 856 -0.95 23.99 18.73
CA HIS A 856 0.09 23.75 17.71
C HIS A 856 0.85 22.41 17.87
N MET A 857 0.55 21.63 18.91
CA MET A 857 1.20 20.36 19.26
C MET A 857 0.28 19.18 18.90
N HIS A 858 0.86 18.03 18.56
CA HIS A 858 0.10 16.78 18.44
C HIS A 858 -0.32 16.28 19.83
N CYS A 859 -1.52 15.73 19.91
CA CYS A 859 -2.03 14.99 21.06
C CYS A 859 -2.52 13.61 20.60
N PHE A 860 -2.77 12.71 21.55
CA PHE A 860 -3.48 11.49 21.23
C PHE A 860 -4.99 11.81 21.21
N GLY A 861 -5.70 11.23 20.26
CA GLY A 861 -7.14 11.11 20.26
C GLY A 861 -7.50 9.63 20.37
N THR A 862 -8.62 9.32 21.02
CA THR A 862 -9.21 7.99 21.02
C THR A 862 -10.66 8.12 20.57
N VAL A 863 -11.03 7.33 19.57
CA VAL A 863 -12.36 7.34 18.94
C VAL A 863 -12.89 5.91 18.85
N TYR A 864 -14.22 5.75 18.86
CA TYR A 864 -14.85 4.48 18.50
C TYR A 864 -15.08 4.45 16.99
N ALA A 865 -14.49 3.46 16.31
CA ALA A 865 -14.48 3.36 14.85
C ALA A 865 -14.12 1.94 14.39
N PRO A 866 -14.33 1.63 13.10
CA PRO A 866 -13.70 0.46 12.46
C PRO A 866 -12.18 0.49 12.57
N LEU A 867 -11.57 -0.69 12.71
CA LEU A 867 -10.13 -0.84 12.94
C LEU A 867 -9.35 -0.73 11.63
N ILE A 868 -8.47 0.25 11.52
CA ILE A 868 -7.73 0.56 10.28
C ILE A 868 -6.24 0.49 10.56
N ALA A 869 -5.47 0.02 9.58
CA ALA A 869 -4.03 -0.25 9.72
C ALA A 869 -3.25 0.95 10.32
N PRO A 870 -2.35 0.73 11.30
CA PRO A 870 -1.51 1.77 11.87
C PRO A 870 -0.74 2.59 10.83
N ASN A 871 -0.33 3.81 11.21
CA ASN A 871 0.35 4.78 10.35
C ASN A 871 -0.50 5.34 9.17
N THR A 872 -1.73 4.85 8.93
CA THR A 872 -2.67 5.44 7.96
C THR A 872 -2.99 6.90 8.28
N GLY A 873 -2.93 7.77 7.27
CA GLY A 873 -3.25 9.21 7.39
C GLY A 873 -4.75 9.49 7.39
N PHE A 874 -5.17 10.59 8.05
CA PHE A 874 -6.57 11.01 8.05
C PHE A 874 -6.77 12.53 8.17
N VAL A 875 -7.97 12.96 7.78
CA VAL A 875 -8.46 14.34 7.85
C VAL A 875 -9.73 14.40 8.71
N CYS A 876 -9.89 15.48 9.47
CA CYS A 876 -11.07 15.73 10.27
C CYS A 876 -11.76 17.05 9.91
N PHE A 877 -13.08 17.07 10.00
CA PHE A 877 -13.96 18.20 9.69
C PHE A 877 -14.97 18.40 10.83
N ASN A 878 -15.36 19.64 11.11
CA ASN A 878 -16.44 19.91 12.07
C ASN A 878 -17.83 19.81 11.42
N SER A 879 -17.93 20.22 10.16
CA SER A 879 -19.10 20.21 9.28
C SER A 879 -18.61 20.43 7.85
N PHE A 880 -19.33 19.90 6.87
CA PHE A 880 -19.02 20.10 5.45
C PHE A 880 -19.67 21.36 4.84
N SER A 881 -20.73 21.89 5.48
CA SER A 881 -21.59 22.97 4.99
C SER A 881 -20.83 24.15 4.37
N ASN A 882 -21.12 24.40 3.08
CA ASN A 882 -20.60 25.51 2.27
C ASN A 882 -20.92 26.90 2.87
N ALA A 883 -21.91 27.02 3.76
CA ALA A 883 -22.22 28.28 4.45
C ALA A 883 -21.17 28.69 5.52
N THR A 884 -20.07 27.94 5.67
CA THR A 884 -19.01 28.22 6.65
C THR A 884 -17.95 29.18 6.05
N PRO A 885 -17.84 30.45 6.50
CA PRO A 885 -16.94 31.44 5.91
C PRO A 885 -15.49 31.29 6.41
N GLY A 886 -14.92 30.07 6.34
CA GLY A 886 -13.58 29.78 6.83
C GLY A 886 -13.23 28.29 6.85
N PHE A 887 -11.93 28.01 6.92
CA PHE A 887 -11.31 26.70 6.68
C PHE A 887 -11.99 25.54 7.46
N ARG A 888 -12.68 24.67 6.71
CA ARG A 888 -13.57 23.59 7.19
C ARG A 888 -12.81 22.42 7.80
N ILE A 889 -11.64 22.11 7.26
CA ILE A 889 -10.72 21.10 7.83
C ILE A 889 -10.29 21.56 9.22
N ALA A 890 -10.64 20.75 10.22
CA ALA A 890 -10.48 21.01 11.63
C ALA A 890 -9.13 20.50 12.17
N ALA A 891 -8.74 19.29 11.75
CA ALA A 891 -7.52 18.61 12.18
C ALA A 891 -7.01 17.62 11.12
N THR A 892 -5.76 17.22 11.27
CA THR A 892 -5.14 16.10 10.53
C THR A 892 -4.37 15.21 11.49
N GLY A 893 -4.09 13.97 11.10
CA GLY A 893 -3.36 13.03 11.93
C GLY A 893 -2.98 11.72 11.23
N THR A 894 -2.48 10.79 12.03
CA THR A 894 -2.11 9.42 11.64
C THR A 894 -2.63 8.44 12.69
N VAL A 895 -3.07 7.25 12.30
CA VAL A 895 -3.38 6.14 13.23
C VAL A 895 -2.09 5.71 13.94
N LEU A 896 -2.19 5.35 15.22
CA LEU A 896 -1.07 4.90 16.06
C LEU A 896 -1.26 3.47 16.56
N SER A 897 -2.42 3.14 17.14
CA SER A 897 -2.80 1.78 17.55
C SER A 897 -4.30 1.54 17.37
N VAL A 898 -4.69 0.28 17.42
CA VAL A 898 -6.07 -0.22 17.34
C VAL A 898 -6.29 -1.20 18.49
N ASP A 899 -7.19 -0.87 19.41
CA ASP A 899 -7.35 -1.56 20.70
C ASP A 899 -8.85 -1.71 21.04
N GLU A 900 -9.31 -2.84 21.62
CA GLU A 900 -10.73 -2.97 21.99
C GLU A 900 -11.09 -2.20 23.28
N SER A 901 -10.08 -1.91 24.12
CA SER A 901 -10.21 -1.08 25.33
C SER A 901 -8.99 -0.16 25.51
N THR A 902 -9.17 0.99 26.15
CA THR A 902 -8.09 2.00 26.31
C THR A 902 -8.09 2.67 27.69
N GLU A 903 -6.94 2.67 28.36
CA GLU A 903 -6.77 3.34 29.66
C GLU A 903 -6.54 4.85 29.52
N ILE A 904 -7.62 5.63 29.55
CA ILE A 904 -7.55 7.10 29.61
C ILE A 904 -7.91 7.57 31.02
N VAL A 905 -7.01 8.34 31.66
CA VAL A 905 -7.21 8.83 33.03
C VAL A 905 -7.43 10.34 33.11
N LYS A 906 -8.49 10.76 33.80
CA LYS A 906 -8.75 12.16 34.15
C LYS A 906 -8.19 12.46 35.55
N LYS A 907 -7.50 13.58 35.68
CA LYS A 907 -6.94 14.05 36.94
C LYS A 907 -8.04 14.62 37.84
N LEU A 908 -8.37 13.92 38.92
CA LEU A 908 -9.27 14.40 39.96
C LEU A 908 -8.45 15.04 41.10
N LYS A 909 -8.98 16.11 41.69
CA LYS A 909 -8.45 16.69 42.93
C LYS A 909 -9.54 16.68 43.98
N LEU A 910 -9.33 15.91 45.05
CA LEU A 910 -10.10 16.11 46.28
C LEU A 910 -9.44 17.25 47.05
N THR A 911 -10.22 18.22 47.51
CA THR A 911 -9.73 19.45 48.15
C THR A 911 -10.32 19.61 49.54
N GLY A 912 -9.48 19.92 50.53
CA GLY A 912 -9.90 20.18 51.90
C GLY A 912 -9.23 21.42 52.46
N SER A 913 -9.73 21.90 53.60
CA SER A 913 -9.18 23.03 54.35
C SER A 913 -8.67 22.58 55.72
N PRO A 914 -7.58 23.17 56.25
CA PRO A 914 -7.14 22.88 57.60
C PRO A 914 -8.10 23.49 58.63
N TYR A 915 -8.44 22.71 59.65
CA TYR A 915 -9.29 23.12 60.77
C TYR A 915 -8.49 23.44 62.03
N LYS A 916 -7.52 22.59 62.38
CA LYS A 916 -6.59 22.78 63.51
C LYS A 916 -5.17 22.43 63.05
N ILE A 917 -4.18 23.24 63.41
CA ILE A 917 -2.79 23.13 62.93
C ILE A 917 -1.83 23.22 64.12
N PHE A 918 -0.93 22.24 64.24
CA PHE A 918 0.07 22.16 65.30
C PHE A 918 1.44 22.65 64.79
N LYS A 919 2.50 21.82 64.89
CA LYS A 919 3.77 22.04 64.20
C LYS A 919 3.73 21.35 62.83
N ASN A 920 3.94 20.03 62.80
CA ASN A 920 3.93 19.21 61.58
C ASN A 920 2.59 18.46 61.35
N THR A 921 1.66 18.48 62.30
CA THR A 921 0.35 17.82 62.17
C THR A 921 -0.77 18.84 61.98
N ALA A 922 -1.80 18.45 61.22
CA ALA A 922 -3.04 19.21 61.10
C ALA A 922 -4.25 18.29 60.98
N PHE A 923 -5.42 18.79 61.40
CA PHE A 923 -6.71 18.17 61.12
C PHE A 923 -7.34 18.88 59.92
N ILE A 924 -7.71 18.12 58.90
CA ILE A 924 -8.26 18.62 57.63
C ILE A 924 -9.76 18.32 57.58
N LYS A 925 -10.55 19.24 57.03
CA LYS A 925 -12.01 19.15 56.88
C LYS A 925 -12.47 19.36 55.43
N GLY A 926 -13.62 18.79 55.09
CA GLY A 926 -14.33 19.06 53.83
C GLY A 926 -13.67 18.50 52.57
N MET A 927 -12.84 17.46 52.70
CA MET A 927 -12.31 16.67 51.57
C MET A 927 -13.05 15.34 51.37
N PHE A 928 -13.62 14.82 52.46
CA PHE A 928 -14.36 13.57 52.59
C PHE A 928 -15.59 13.82 53.47
N ASN A 929 -16.60 12.98 53.35
CA ASN A 929 -17.83 13.06 54.15
C ASN A 929 -17.81 12.06 55.31
N SER A 930 -17.33 10.84 55.08
CA SER A 930 -17.37 9.73 56.04
C SER A 930 -15.98 9.29 56.55
N ALA A 931 -15.95 8.57 57.67
CA ALA A 931 -14.74 7.91 58.15
C ALA A 931 -14.29 6.74 57.24
N LEU A 932 -15.24 6.08 56.57
CA LEU A 932 -14.98 4.97 55.63
C LEU A 932 -14.24 5.44 54.38
N GLU A 933 -14.62 6.59 53.81
CA GLU A 933 -13.85 7.26 52.75
C GLU A 933 -12.41 7.52 53.18
N ILE A 934 -12.20 8.05 54.40
CA ILE A 934 -10.87 8.34 54.90
C ILE A 934 -10.05 7.07 55.08
N ALA A 935 -10.62 5.99 55.58
CA ALA A 935 -9.94 4.70 55.72
C ALA A 935 -9.44 4.17 54.36
N LYS A 936 -10.26 4.29 53.30
CA LYS A 936 -9.88 3.96 51.92
C LYS A 936 -8.73 4.82 51.36
N PHE A 937 -8.51 6.01 51.92
CA PHE A 937 -7.39 6.91 51.58
C PHE A 937 -6.36 7.06 52.72
N GLU A 938 -6.33 6.15 53.69
CA GLU A 938 -5.32 6.19 54.75
C GLU A 938 -3.93 5.90 54.17
N GLY A 939 -2.89 6.58 54.67
CA GLY A 939 -1.56 6.54 54.08
C GLY A 939 -1.40 7.30 52.75
N ALA A 940 -2.47 7.83 52.14
CA ALA A 940 -2.37 8.52 50.85
C ALA A 940 -1.58 9.83 50.91
N SER A 941 -0.81 10.11 49.84
CA SER A 941 -0.02 11.33 49.70
C SER A 941 -0.88 12.55 49.36
N ILE A 942 -0.73 13.63 50.12
CA ILE A 942 -1.41 14.92 49.94
C ILE A 942 -0.40 16.05 49.80
N LYS A 943 -0.83 17.19 49.24
CA LYS A 943 0.03 18.37 49.06
C LYS A 943 -0.77 19.66 49.25
N THR A 944 -0.15 20.70 49.82
CA THR A 944 -0.75 22.03 49.89
C THR A 944 -0.51 22.85 48.62
N VAL A 945 -1.31 23.89 48.39
CA VAL A 945 -1.04 24.87 47.33
C VAL A 945 0.32 25.57 47.53
N SER A 946 0.73 25.80 48.77
CA SER A 946 2.07 26.34 49.11
C SER A 946 3.23 25.36 48.86
N GLY A 947 2.97 24.12 48.47
CA GLY A 947 3.99 23.17 48.01
C GLY A 947 4.37 22.06 49.00
N VAL A 948 4.00 22.20 50.27
CA VAL A 948 4.33 21.27 51.37
C VAL A 948 3.67 19.91 51.12
N ARG A 949 4.45 18.83 51.16
CA ARG A 949 3.93 17.44 51.06
C ARG A 949 3.44 16.97 52.43
N GLY A 950 2.55 15.99 52.41
CA GLY A 950 2.07 15.32 53.62
C GLY A 950 1.40 13.98 53.33
N GLN A 951 0.91 13.34 54.38
CA GLN A 951 0.26 12.04 54.34
C GLN A 951 -0.99 12.05 55.22
N ILE A 952 -2.06 11.38 54.77
CA ILE A 952 -3.23 11.04 55.59
C ILE A 952 -2.80 9.96 56.61
N LYS A 953 -3.11 10.16 57.89
CA LYS A 953 -2.61 9.30 59.00
C LYS A 953 -3.67 8.61 59.85
N ARG A 954 -4.91 9.13 59.93
CA ARG A 954 -6.11 8.46 60.47
C ARG A 954 -7.35 9.33 60.29
N ALA A 955 -8.54 8.73 60.18
CA ALA A 955 -9.79 9.42 60.44
C ALA A 955 -9.86 9.98 61.88
N LEU A 956 -10.60 11.07 62.09
CA LEU A 956 -11.10 11.47 63.41
C LEU A 956 -12.44 10.77 63.67
N SER A 957 -12.72 10.43 64.93
CA SER A 957 -14.01 9.89 65.34
C SER A 957 -15.12 10.95 65.40
N LYS A 958 -14.77 12.19 65.77
CA LYS A 958 -15.65 13.38 65.70
C LYS A 958 -14.82 14.63 65.36
N PRO A 959 -15.25 15.51 64.44
CA PRO A 959 -16.40 15.35 63.54
C PRO A 959 -16.10 14.34 62.42
N GLU A 960 -17.13 13.83 61.77
CA GLU A 960 -17.00 12.94 60.61
C GLU A 960 -16.44 13.67 59.38
N GLY A 961 -15.88 12.92 58.42
CA GLY A 961 -15.21 13.48 57.23
C GLY A 961 -13.92 14.27 57.53
N HIS A 962 -13.51 14.35 58.80
CA HIS A 962 -12.27 15.01 59.21
C HIS A 962 -11.16 13.98 59.44
N PHE A 963 -9.92 14.31 59.07
CA PHE A 963 -8.78 13.40 59.22
C PHE A 963 -7.53 14.10 59.76
N ARG A 964 -6.68 13.33 60.44
CA ARG A 964 -5.35 13.74 60.87
C ARG A 964 -4.36 13.51 59.74
N ALA A 965 -3.56 14.53 59.45
CA ALA A 965 -2.47 14.48 58.50
C ALA A 965 -1.15 14.95 59.12
N THR A 966 -0.04 14.44 58.58
CA THR A 966 1.33 14.86 58.86
C THR A 966 1.93 15.53 57.63
N PHE A 967 2.59 16.67 57.79
CA PHE A 967 3.23 17.47 56.75
C PHE A 967 4.72 17.71 57.05
N GLU A 968 5.50 18.03 56.02
CA GLU A 968 6.93 18.35 56.13
C GLU A 968 7.22 19.58 57.01
N ASP A 969 6.36 20.60 56.93
CA ASP A 969 6.45 21.85 57.68
C ASP A 969 5.03 22.38 58.03
N LYS A 970 4.97 23.42 58.86
CA LYS A 970 3.74 24.03 59.34
C LYS A 970 2.97 24.78 58.25
N ILE A 971 1.90 24.13 57.77
CA ILE A 971 0.91 24.71 56.86
C ILE A 971 0.19 25.92 57.49
N LEU A 972 -0.41 26.78 56.66
CA LEU A 972 -1.18 27.95 57.11
C LEU A 972 -2.69 27.66 57.11
N ALA A 973 -3.45 28.40 57.92
CA ALA A 973 -4.92 28.30 57.93
C ALA A 973 -5.57 28.70 56.59
N SER A 974 -4.85 29.44 55.75
CA SER A 974 -5.22 29.83 54.39
C SER A 974 -4.80 28.83 53.30
N ASP A 975 -4.08 27.75 53.64
CA ASP A 975 -3.70 26.74 52.66
C ASP A 975 -4.90 25.88 52.24
N ILE A 976 -5.01 25.60 50.94
CA ILE A 976 -5.87 24.52 50.43
C ILE A 976 -5.01 23.26 50.34
N VAL A 977 -5.47 22.19 50.98
CA VAL A 977 -4.87 20.86 50.91
C VAL A 977 -5.55 20.09 49.79
N PHE A 978 -4.79 19.36 48.97
CA PHE A 978 -5.39 18.50 47.94
C PHE A 978 -4.71 17.13 47.82
N LEU A 979 -5.54 16.13 47.53
CA LEU A 979 -5.13 14.79 47.10
C LEU A 979 -5.22 14.74 45.57
N ARG A 980 -4.18 14.24 44.88
CA ARG A 980 -4.19 14.03 43.42
C ARG A 980 -4.61 12.59 43.13
N ALA A 981 -5.87 12.40 42.78
CA ALA A 981 -6.40 11.14 42.28
C ALA A 981 -6.39 11.09 40.74
N TRP A 982 -6.52 9.89 40.20
CA TRP A 982 -6.71 9.63 38.78
C TRP A 982 -7.95 8.75 38.64
N TYR A 983 -8.86 9.15 37.76
CA TYR A 983 -10.12 8.46 37.53
C TYR A 983 -10.16 7.97 36.07
N PRO A 984 -10.34 6.67 35.80
CA PRO A 984 -10.41 6.14 34.44
C PRO A 984 -11.69 6.61 33.74
N ILE A 985 -11.60 6.89 32.45
CA ILE A 985 -12.73 7.30 31.61
C ILE A 985 -12.75 6.45 30.35
N LYS A 986 -13.84 5.71 30.18
CA LYS A 986 -14.16 5.01 28.94
C LYS A 986 -14.64 6.03 27.88
N PRO A 987 -14.17 5.97 26.62
CA PRO A 987 -14.76 6.75 25.53
C PRO A 987 -16.21 6.33 25.25
N HIS A 988 -16.96 7.20 24.58
CA HIS A 988 -18.32 6.87 24.12
C HIS A 988 -18.23 6.02 22.86
N ARG A 989 -18.95 4.88 22.84
CA ARG A 989 -19.19 4.08 21.62
C ARG A 989 -20.24 4.79 20.75
N PHE A 990 -19.84 5.88 20.08
CA PHE A 990 -20.67 6.62 19.12
C PHE A 990 -19.99 6.68 17.75
N TYR A 991 -20.75 6.32 16.74
CA TYR A 991 -20.40 6.33 15.32
C TYR A 991 -21.66 6.67 14.52
N ASN A 992 -21.50 7.46 13.47
CA ASN A 992 -22.57 7.85 12.55
C ASN A 992 -21.96 8.00 11.14
N PRO A 993 -22.27 7.12 10.18
CA PRO A 993 -21.65 7.16 8.86
C PRO A 993 -22.16 8.36 8.05
N VAL A 994 -21.30 8.95 7.22
CA VAL A 994 -21.64 10.08 6.33
C VAL A 994 -22.24 9.51 5.05
N LEU A 995 -23.55 9.24 5.07
CA LEU A 995 -24.30 8.72 3.94
C LEU A 995 -24.75 9.86 3.01
N ASN A 996 -23.81 10.57 2.38
CA ASN A 996 -24.13 11.78 1.59
C ASN A 996 -25.06 11.50 0.40
N LEU A 997 -24.98 10.30 -0.19
CA LEU A 997 -25.77 9.92 -1.38
C LEU A 997 -27.23 9.56 -1.05
N VAL A 998 -27.53 9.31 0.23
CA VAL A 998 -28.89 9.05 0.76
C VAL A 998 -29.38 10.24 1.60
N GLY A 999 -28.49 10.99 2.24
CA GLY A 999 -28.79 11.96 3.28
C GLY A 999 -28.53 11.39 4.67
N TRP A 1000 -27.94 12.19 5.56
CA TRP A 1000 -27.57 11.78 6.91
C TRP A 1000 -27.73 12.95 7.90
N GLN A 1001 -28.02 12.64 9.16
CA GLN A 1001 -28.24 13.66 10.20
C GLN A 1001 -26.97 13.90 11.04
N PRO A 1002 -26.30 15.07 10.93
CA PRO A 1002 -25.11 15.37 11.71
C PRO A 1002 -25.43 15.74 13.17
N MET A 1003 -24.67 15.18 14.11
CA MET A 1003 -24.65 15.66 15.50
C MET A 1003 -24.02 17.06 15.54
N ARG A 1004 -24.70 18.02 16.19
CA ARG A 1004 -24.32 19.44 16.26
C ARG A 1004 -23.26 19.71 17.32
N LEU A 1005 -22.40 20.73 17.15
CA LEU A 1005 -21.36 21.05 18.14
C LEU A 1005 -21.96 21.58 19.46
N THR A 1006 -21.26 21.41 20.59
CA THR A 1006 -21.76 21.86 21.91
C THR A 1006 -21.83 23.39 22.07
N GLY A 1007 -21.28 24.14 21.10
CA GLY A 1007 -21.48 25.60 20.96
C GLY A 1007 -22.67 26.00 20.08
N GLU A 1008 -23.17 25.11 19.22
CA GLU A 1008 -24.34 25.33 18.36
C GLU A 1008 -25.63 24.93 19.08
N VAL A 1009 -25.63 23.75 19.71
CA VAL A 1009 -26.74 23.25 20.57
C VAL A 1009 -27.12 24.33 21.60
N ARG A 1010 -26.13 24.87 22.32
CA ARG A 1010 -26.30 25.97 23.28
C ARG A 1010 -26.85 27.27 22.68
N ARG A 1011 -26.61 27.55 21.40
CA ARG A 1011 -27.17 28.74 20.73
C ARG A 1011 -28.63 28.50 20.37
N THR A 1012 -28.98 27.31 19.85
CA THR A 1012 -30.38 26.97 19.55
C THR A 1012 -31.23 26.85 20.81
N GLU A 1013 -30.67 26.40 21.92
CA GLU A 1013 -31.34 26.27 23.21
C GLU A 1013 -31.23 27.54 24.10
N ASN A 1014 -30.51 28.58 23.65
CA ASN A 1014 -30.17 29.78 24.42
C ASN A 1014 -29.48 29.54 25.78
N VAL A 1015 -28.80 28.40 25.95
CA VAL A 1015 -28.11 28.01 27.19
C VAL A 1015 -26.71 28.63 27.28
N ALA A 1016 -26.52 29.52 28.26
CA ALA A 1016 -25.23 30.18 28.52
C ALA A 1016 -24.07 29.20 28.83
N THR A 1017 -22.84 29.57 28.47
CA THR A 1017 -21.66 28.74 28.77
C THR A 1017 -21.36 28.72 30.28
N PRO A 1018 -21.21 27.55 30.93
CA PRO A 1018 -20.99 27.48 32.37
C PRO A 1018 -19.60 28.01 32.77
N GLN A 1019 -19.57 29.11 33.53
CA GLN A 1019 -18.34 29.72 34.05
C GLN A 1019 -18.38 29.84 35.58
N LEU A 1020 -17.50 29.11 36.26
CA LEU A 1020 -17.38 29.15 37.72
C LEU A 1020 -16.56 30.39 38.14
N LYS A 1021 -17.17 31.29 38.93
CA LYS A 1021 -16.55 32.54 39.44
C LYS A 1021 -15.22 32.33 40.19
N ASN A 1022 -15.00 31.13 40.76
CA ASN A 1022 -13.79 30.75 41.49
C ASN A 1022 -12.69 30.14 40.59
N SER A 1023 -13.01 29.80 39.35
CA SER A 1023 -12.07 29.23 38.36
C SER A 1023 -11.54 30.27 37.37
N GLN A 1024 -12.12 31.48 37.34
CA GLN A 1024 -11.63 32.61 36.56
C GLN A 1024 -10.37 33.18 37.24
N TYR A 1025 -9.27 33.28 36.47
CA TYR A 1025 -8.03 33.89 36.96
C TYR A 1025 -8.23 35.40 37.25
N ARG A 1026 -7.53 35.90 38.26
CA ARG A 1026 -7.54 37.31 38.68
C ARG A 1026 -6.11 37.76 38.97
N LYS A 1027 -5.83 39.07 38.82
CA LYS A 1027 -4.56 39.66 39.23
C LYS A 1027 -4.42 39.52 40.76
N ILE A 1028 -3.35 38.88 41.24
CA ILE A 1028 -3.11 38.67 42.67
C ILE A 1028 -2.09 39.70 43.16
N GLU A 1029 -2.54 40.64 43.97
CA GLU A 1029 -1.69 41.67 44.57
C GLU A 1029 -1.14 41.18 45.92
N ARG A 1030 0.16 40.94 45.99
CA ARG A 1030 0.83 40.38 47.17
C ARG A 1030 1.45 41.50 48.01
N GLN A 1031 0.98 41.65 49.24
CA GLN A 1031 1.60 42.55 50.22
C GLN A 1031 3.00 42.07 50.62
N THR A 1032 3.88 43.00 51.00
CA THR A 1032 5.23 42.69 51.50
C THR A 1032 5.15 42.02 52.87
N ARG A 1033 5.42 40.71 52.91
CA ARG A 1033 5.34 39.92 54.16
C ARG A 1033 6.53 40.22 55.07
N HIS A 1034 6.31 41.10 56.05
CA HIS A 1034 7.21 41.26 57.18
C HIS A 1034 7.00 40.10 58.18
N PHE A 1035 8.10 39.56 58.71
CA PHE A 1035 8.09 38.52 59.74
C PHE A 1035 8.41 39.13 61.11
N ASN A 1036 7.91 38.51 62.18
CA ASN A 1036 8.26 38.91 63.53
C ASN A 1036 9.75 38.67 63.81
N GLY A 1037 10.37 39.54 64.60
CA GLY A 1037 11.74 39.33 65.08
C GLY A 1037 11.87 38.09 65.97
N LEU A 1038 13.09 37.54 66.05
CA LEU A 1038 13.39 36.35 66.85
C LEU A 1038 13.09 36.59 68.33
N GLN A 1039 12.17 35.79 68.89
CA GLN A 1039 11.86 35.79 70.32
C GLN A 1039 12.62 34.64 70.99
N VAL A 1040 13.68 34.96 71.73
CA VAL A 1040 14.46 33.99 72.50
C VAL A 1040 13.75 33.71 73.83
N PRO A 1041 13.53 32.44 74.24
CA PRO A 1041 12.93 32.11 75.52
C PRO A 1041 13.71 32.70 76.70
N ARG A 1042 13.02 33.22 77.72
CA ARG A 1042 13.67 33.92 78.85
C ARG A 1042 14.69 33.05 79.61
N ALA A 1043 14.40 31.75 79.77
CA ALA A 1043 15.32 30.80 80.39
C ALA A 1043 16.63 30.70 79.61
N LEU A 1044 16.55 30.49 78.28
CA LEU A 1044 17.72 30.45 77.41
C LEU A 1044 18.47 31.79 77.40
N ALA A 1045 17.75 32.92 77.32
CA ALA A 1045 18.38 34.25 77.35
C ALA A 1045 19.13 34.57 78.65
N ALA A 1046 18.76 33.92 79.77
CA ALA A 1046 19.48 33.99 81.04
C ALA A 1046 20.66 33.02 81.13
N SER A 1047 20.60 31.87 80.44
CA SER A 1047 21.67 30.86 80.42
C SER A 1047 22.68 31.01 79.26
N LEU A 1048 22.57 32.06 78.44
CA LEU A 1048 23.56 32.36 77.40
C LEU A 1048 24.88 32.80 78.03
N PRO A 1049 26.04 32.30 77.55
CA PRO A 1049 27.36 32.82 77.93
C PRO A 1049 27.44 34.34 77.76
N PHE A 1050 28.15 35.02 78.66
CA PHE A 1050 28.22 36.49 78.75
C PHE A 1050 28.46 37.19 77.39
N ARG A 1051 29.37 36.66 76.56
CA ARG A 1051 29.71 37.21 75.23
C ARG A 1051 28.56 37.12 74.19
N SER A 1052 27.59 36.23 74.38
CA SER A 1052 26.43 36.06 73.50
C SER A 1052 25.11 36.52 74.15
N GLN A 1053 25.15 37.11 75.35
CA GLN A 1053 23.96 37.58 76.05
C GLN A 1053 23.31 38.78 75.32
N ILE A 1054 21.98 38.75 75.21
CA ILE A 1054 21.22 39.73 74.40
C ILE A 1054 20.97 41.01 75.21
N VAL A 1055 21.72 42.07 74.91
CA VAL A 1055 21.60 43.39 75.54
C VAL A 1055 20.36 44.14 75.02
N ALA A 1056 19.19 43.85 75.58
CA ALA A 1056 17.93 44.51 75.27
C ALA A 1056 17.53 45.52 76.37
N MET A 1057 17.73 46.81 76.10
CA MET A 1057 17.31 47.88 77.03
C MET A 1057 15.77 47.96 77.12
N LYS A 1058 15.24 48.07 78.35
CA LYS A 1058 13.80 48.29 78.58
C LYS A 1058 13.42 49.74 78.22
N PRO A 1059 12.27 49.99 77.58
CA PRO A 1059 11.82 51.35 77.29
C PRO A 1059 11.58 52.14 78.59
N GLN A 1060 12.09 53.36 78.64
CA GLN A 1060 12.00 54.21 79.83
C GLN A 1060 10.58 54.76 80.03
N LYS A 1061 9.93 54.36 81.13
CA LYS A 1061 8.56 54.78 81.46
C LYS A 1061 8.48 56.20 82.05
N ASN A 1062 9.48 56.61 82.82
CA ASN A 1062 9.45 57.86 83.58
C ASN A 1062 10.14 58.98 82.80
N LYS A 1063 9.46 60.13 82.60
CA LYS A 1063 10.04 61.31 81.95
C LYS A 1063 11.19 61.87 82.76
N THR A 1064 12.42 61.83 82.22
CA THR A 1064 13.62 62.34 82.89
C THR A 1064 13.60 63.87 83.00
N TYR A 1065 14.42 64.43 83.89
CA TYR A 1065 14.63 65.88 83.95
C TYR A 1065 15.09 66.44 82.60
N MET A 1066 15.99 65.76 81.88
CA MET A 1066 16.45 66.16 80.54
C MET A 1066 15.31 66.15 79.50
N GLN A 1067 14.39 65.17 79.56
CA GLN A 1067 13.20 65.14 78.70
C GLN A 1067 12.16 66.21 79.06
N LYS A 1068 12.11 66.65 80.32
CA LYS A 1068 11.27 67.78 80.78
C LYS A 1068 11.88 69.15 80.45
N ARG A 1069 13.21 69.26 80.43
CA ARG A 1069 13.99 70.47 80.11
C ARG A 1069 14.14 70.71 78.61
N ALA A 1070 13.88 69.71 77.76
CA ALA A 1070 14.00 69.84 76.31
C ALA A 1070 13.06 70.93 75.75
N VAL A 1071 13.63 71.93 75.08
CA VAL A 1071 12.90 73.07 74.51
C VAL A 1071 11.98 72.60 73.38
N VAL A 1072 10.78 73.17 73.31
CA VAL A 1072 9.83 72.92 72.21
C VAL A 1072 10.27 73.72 70.98
N LEU A 1073 10.59 73.02 69.90
CA LEU A 1073 11.09 73.61 68.65
C LEU A 1073 10.05 74.55 68.00
N GLY A 1074 10.55 75.61 67.38
CA GLY A 1074 9.77 76.60 66.65
C GLY A 1074 9.03 76.02 65.43
N ALA A 1075 8.02 76.73 64.96
CA ALA A 1075 7.19 76.28 63.83
C ALA A 1075 8.01 76.06 62.54
N GLU A 1076 9.05 76.85 62.33
CA GLU A 1076 9.95 76.76 61.17
C GLU A 1076 10.96 75.62 61.32
N GLU A 1077 11.62 75.51 62.47
CA GLU A 1077 12.51 74.39 62.81
C GLU A 1077 11.80 73.03 62.69
N LYS A 1078 10.53 72.98 63.09
CA LYS A 1078 9.68 71.80 62.95
C LYS A 1078 9.39 71.47 61.48
N LYS A 1079 9.19 72.49 60.61
CA LYS A 1079 9.06 72.31 59.16
C LYS A 1079 10.38 71.85 58.52
N THR A 1080 11.51 72.48 58.83
CA THR A 1080 12.82 72.11 58.26
C THR A 1080 13.26 70.72 58.71
N ARG A 1081 13.07 70.36 59.99
CA ARG A 1081 13.33 69.00 60.50
C ARG A 1081 12.43 67.96 59.84
N ALA A 1082 11.15 68.25 59.63
CA ALA A 1082 10.24 67.35 58.91
C ALA A 1082 10.60 67.21 57.41
N PHE A 1083 11.07 68.29 56.77
CA PHE A 1083 11.58 68.26 55.41
C PHE A 1083 12.86 67.41 55.31
N MET A 1084 13.84 67.64 56.18
CA MET A 1084 15.08 66.84 56.24
C MET A 1084 14.79 65.35 56.50
N GLN A 1085 13.83 65.04 57.39
CA GLN A 1085 13.39 63.65 57.61
C GLN A 1085 12.79 63.03 56.33
N LYS A 1086 11.94 63.76 55.60
CA LYS A 1086 11.40 63.29 54.30
C LYS A 1086 12.52 63.03 53.29
N VAL A 1087 13.44 63.99 53.10
CA VAL A 1087 14.59 63.86 52.19
C VAL A 1087 15.44 62.63 52.53
N LEU A 1088 15.76 62.42 53.82
CA LEU A 1088 16.51 61.24 54.26
C LEU A 1088 15.76 59.93 54.04
N THR A 1089 14.44 59.87 54.26
CA THR A 1089 13.65 58.66 53.97
C THR A 1089 13.61 58.33 52.48
N VAL A 1090 13.43 59.34 51.61
CA VAL A 1090 13.42 59.17 50.15
C VAL A 1090 14.80 58.74 49.66
N HIS A 1091 15.89 59.35 50.16
CA HIS A 1091 17.25 58.96 49.84
C HIS A 1091 17.53 57.50 50.25
N ASN A 1092 17.15 57.09 51.46
CA ASN A 1092 17.40 55.74 51.96
C ASN A 1092 16.62 54.67 51.18
N ASP A 1093 15.36 54.95 50.82
CA ASP A 1093 14.57 54.08 49.93
C ASP A 1093 15.15 54.02 48.50
N GLN A 1094 15.59 55.16 47.94
CA GLN A 1094 16.26 55.21 46.63
C GLN A 1094 17.56 54.41 46.64
N VAL A 1095 18.37 54.50 47.70
CA VAL A 1095 19.61 53.73 47.88
C VAL A 1095 19.31 52.24 48.07
N ALA A 1096 18.29 51.88 48.85
CA ALA A 1096 17.86 50.49 49.01
C ALA A 1096 17.41 49.87 47.68
N LYS A 1097 16.56 50.57 46.92
CA LYS A 1097 16.12 50.16 45.57
C LYS A 1097 17.28 50.06 44.57
N ARG A 1098 18.21 51.04 44.59
CA ARG A 1098 19.43 51.03 43.76
C ARG A 1098 20.35 49.85 44.10
N ARG A 1099 20.50 49.53 45.40
CA ARG A 1099 21.27 48.38 45.88
C ARG A 1099 20.63 47.06 45.46
N ALA A 1100 19.32 46.89 45.69
CA ALA A 1100 18.59 45.69 45.29
C ALA A 1100 18.74 45.40 43.79
N LYS A 1101 18.54 46.42 42.93
CA LYS A 1101 18.74 46.28 41.47
C LYS A 1101 20.21 46.01 41.09
N LYS A 1102 21.18 46.53 41.83
CA LYS A 1102 22.61 46.24 41.62
C LYS A 1102 22.96 44.80 42.01
N ASP A 1103 22.37 44.28 43.09
CA ASP A 1103 22.58 42.91 43.55
C ASP A 1103 21.82 41.88 42.68
N GLU A 1104 20.65 42.23 42.14
CA GLU A 1104 19.94 41.49 41.07
C GLU A 1104 20.79 41.39 39.79
N ASN A 1105 21.26 42.52 39.26
CA ASN A 1105 22.15 42.56 38.10
C ASN A 1105 23.44 41.75 38.34
N ARG A 1106 24.00 41.81 39.54
CA ARG A 1106 25.18 41.04 39.97
C ARG A 1106 24.89 39.53 40.03
N ALA A 1107 23.69 39.11 40.47
CA ALA A 1107 23.30 37.71 40.45
C ALA A 1107 23.14 37.17 39.02
N ALA A 1108 22.49 37.95 38.13
CA ALA A 1108 22.39 37.62 36.71
C ALA A 1108 23.76 37.56 36.02
N PHE A 1109 24.67 38.49 36.35
CA PHE A 1109 26.05 38.46 35.87
C PHE A 1109 26.82 37.24 36.39
N LYS A 1110 26.72 36.91 37.68
CA LYS A 1110 27.34 35.69 38.25
C LYS A 1110 26.85 34.42 37.56
N LYS A 1111 25.56 34.32 37.20
CA LYS A 1111 25.04 33.16 36.46
C LYS A 1111 25.67 33.06 35.06
N LYS A 1112 25.74 34.17 34.32
CA LYS A 1112 26.41 34.22 33.00
C LYS A 1112 27.91 33.90 33.07
N LEU A 1113 28.57 34.31 34.16
CA LEU A 1113 29.98 34.01 34.39
C LEU A 1113 30.19 32.51 34.66
N ALA A 1114 29.36 31.89 35.50
CA ALA A 1114 29.38 30.44 35.70
C ALA A 1114 29.09 29.65 34.41
N GLU A 1115 28.10 30.05 33.62
CA GLU A 1115 27.82 29.48 32.27
C GLU A 1115 28.96 29.69 31.25
N GLY A 1116 29.87 30.63 31.52
CA GLY A 1116 31.07 30.89 30.73
C GLY A 1116 32.28 30.06 31.21
N ASP A 1117 32.48 29.98 32.53
CA ASP A 1117 33.49 29.14 33.16
C ASP A 1117 33.26 27.66 32.87
N GLU A 1118 32.02 27.16 32.95
CA GLU A 1118 31.64 25.78 32.57
C GLU A 1118 32.03 25.46 31.12
N LYS A 1119 31.80 26.40 30.19
CA LYS A 1119 32.19 26.25 28.78
C LYS A 1119 33.70 26.32 28.57
N ARG A 1120 34.41 27.12 29.37
CA ARG A 1120 35.88 27.15 29.35
C ARG A 1120 36.45 25.84 29.89
N GLU A 1121 35.95 25.33 31.01
CA GLU A 1121 36.38 24.06 31.60
C GLU A 1121 36.09 22.87 30.66
N ALA A 1122 34.93 22.85 30.00
CA ALA A 1122 34.61 21.86 28.98
C ALA A 1122 35.56 21.92 27.75
N ARG A 1123 35.97 23.14 27.35
CA ARG A 1123 36.97 23.35 26.30
C ARG A 1123 38.36 22.89 26.74
N GLU A 1124 38.80 23.27 27.93
CA GLU A 1124 40.09 22.89 28.52
C GLU A 1124 40.20 21.37 28.68
N LYS A 1125 39.12 20.71 29.14
CA LYS A 1125 39.02 19.24 29.20
C LYS A 1125 39.15 18.60 27.81
N ARG A 1126 38.54 19.17 26.76
CA ARG A 1126 38.66 18.67 25.38
C ARG A 1126 40.07 18.87 24.82
N GLU A 1127 40.65 20.07 24.99
CA GLU A 1127 41.99 20.41 24.50
C GLU A 1127 43.06 19.58 25.24
N SER A 1128 42.90 19.35 26.55
CA SER A 1128 43.72 18.43 27.33
C SER A 1128 43.58 16.97 26.85
N LYS A 1129 42.36 16.45 26.64
CA LYS A 1129 42.15 15.10 26.11
C LYS A 1129 42.72 14.93 24.70
N GLU A 1130 42.65 15.97 23.86
CA GLU A 1130 43.27 15.96 22.53
C GLU A 1130 44.80 16.03 22.59
N TYR A 1131 45.37 16.87 23.47
CA TYR A 1131 46.80 16.94 23.73
C TYR A 1131 47.35 15.59 24.21
N TRP A 1132 46.69 14.96 25.19
CA TRP A 1132 47.07 13.64 25.69
C TRP A 1132 46.84 12.52 24.65
N ARG A 1133 45.79 12.57 23.83
CA ARG A 1133 45.62 11.65 22.69
C ARG A 1133 46.76 11.80 21.67
N LYS A 1134 47.13 13.03 21.31
CA LYS A 1134 48.17 13.34 20.33
C LYS A 1134 49.57 12.97 20.84
N ASN A 1135 49.84 13.20 22.13
CA ASN A 1135 51.09 12.82 22.76
C ASN A 1135 51.15 11.33 23.14
N GLY A 1136 50.02 10.68 23.41
CA GLY A 1136 49.91 9.23 23.56
C GLY A 1136 50.31 8.51 22.28
N ARG A 1137 49.70 8.88 21.14
CA ARG A 1137 50.10 8.33 19.81
C ARG A 1137 51.55 8.68 19.43
N LYS A 1138 52.13 9.77 19.93
CA LYS A 1138 53.57 10.08 19.78
C LYS A 1138 54.47 9.26 20.69
N ARG A 1139 53.98 8.78 21.84
CA ARG A 1139 54.75 7.96 22.77
C ARG A 1139 54.74 6.50 22.33
N SER A 1140 53.58 5.93 21.99
CA SER A 1140 53.52 4.57 21.44
C SER A 1140 54.37 4.44 20.16
N ALA A 1141 54.24 5.40 19.22
CA ALA A 1141 55.08 5.47 18.02
C ALA A 1141 56.56 5.88 18.27
N GLY A 1142 56.99 5.96 19.54
CA GLY A 1142 58.37 6.07 19.98
C GLY A 1142 58.84 4.85 20.78
N ASP A 1143 57.94 4.22 21.54
CA ASP A 1143 58.18 2.95 22.23
C ASP A 1143 58.33 1.79 21.22
N ASP A 1144 57.63 1.83 20.07
CA ASP A 1144 57.87 0.96 18.89
C ASP A 1144 59.25 1.20 18.22
N GLU A 1145 59.99 2.25 18.61
CA GLU A 1145 61.38 2.48 18.19
C GLU A 1145 62.39 2.17 19.33
N GLY A 1146 61.95 1.50 20.40
CA GLY A 1146 62.71 1.28 21.64
C GLY A 1146 62.51 -0.07 22.33
N GLY A 1147 62.70 -1.19 21.61
CA GLY A 1147 62.60 -2.53 22.20
C GLY A 1147 63.67 -2.86 23.26
N GLY A 1148 63.25 -3.47 24.37
CA GLY A 1148 64.11 -4.29 25.23
C GLY A 1148 64.53 -3.73 26.61
N GLY A 1149 63.77 -4.11 27.65
CA GLY A 1149 64.33 -4.45 28.97
C GLY A 1149 64.28 -3.42 30.11
N GLY A 1150 64.29 -3.92 31.35
CA GLY A 1150 64.62 -3.13 32.55
C GLY A 1150 63.45 -2.72 33.47
N GLY A 1151 62.67 -3.67 34.00
CA GLY A 1151 61.63 -3.35 34.99
C GLY A 1151 62.17 -2.99 36.39
N LYS A 1152 61.46 -2.10 37.13
CA LYS A 1152 61.57 -2.00 38.60
C LYS A 1152 60.42 -1.21 39.27
N ARG A 1153 59.76 -1.88 40.22
CA ARG A 1153 59.14 -1.39 41.48
C ARG A 1153 58.33 -0.09 41.51
N ARG A 1154 57.06 -0.25 41.90
CA ARG A 1154 56.30 0.55 42.90
C ARG A 1154 56.96 1.84 43.40
N LYS A 1155 56.24 2.97 43.29
CA LYS A 1155 55.51 3.49 44.46
C LYS A 1155 54.26 4.27 44.06
#